data_AF-A0A9E1S1B0-F1
#
_entry.id   AF-A0A9E1S1B0-F1
#
_cell.length_a   1.000
_cell.length_b   1.000
_cell.length_c   1.000
_cell.angle_alpha   90.00
_cell.angle_beta   90.00
_cell.angle_gamma   90.00
#
_symmetry.space_group_name_H-M   'P 1'
#
loop_
_entity.id
_entity.type
_entity.pdbx_description
1 polymer ?
#
loop_
_entity_poly.entity_id
_entity_poly.type
_entity_poly.pdbx_seq_one_letter_code
_entity_poly.pdbx_strand_id
1 'polypeptide(L)'
;MPYQLNLRLLWMTLIALFTVANSGCHFDRLDIKDGDTGIEVEVDMDGDGWSDADDCNDRDASINPAATEMCDGYDNNCDGVIDEGLLETYYEDMDGDGWGNPDAAVAMCDGDVLEGLVSSPGDCDDLDATINPLGTEVCDDVDNDCDGVIDNGLTQPWYRDADEDGYGDAAEEVETCFEPDGYVSVPTDCDDSDAEINPNADEVCDGIDNDCDLLIDDDDGDVDPGTQSTWYRDGDGDGYGDFDDSELSCVASSNYVEAGGDCDDFDAGVNPGEIEDCDGVDSDCDLTNDETGSTWYLDSDGDGYGDAALFQDACAQPSGYVLDSSDCDDTDSLVFPGGDQYCNGEDGDCDGNIDESDSLDALTWYIDGDSDNFGDSSTSLSACTEPSGYVSDATDCDDTDGDTYPGADEYCDGHDDDCDGSTDESDAVDAGTWYEDSDGDSYGNLSVSVVGCTAPTGYVADNTDCDDSDSTAGPGVAEVCDGVDNDCDGMVDEGVEITYYLDSDSDGYGDASFTDEDCSAPSGYVTNSIDCDDSNSAINPAATEVCDSIDNDCDSAVDEGLSFTYYLDSDTDGYGDASYPDTTCSPLSGYVLDSTDCDDTDPAINPGATEVCDYVDNDCDSAIDEGLLTTYYWDDDLDGYGDASTSTEDCTAPSGYVDNGDDCDDLDITVNPDGVEAAFDPLDTSIYSVDNCGDSKDNDCNGDTDALDWSCMDADGDTVINAMDMIYVCDTTADLLNDALCIRDSTVGAAWQTADCIQQTDVFTSLTLSAKVPLVDVDVDGETIKMCPLYGSIVGQTYERGISSIGLDGTSAVDTTDDSDWVSFDLDIYCMLFKASGGIGEQYCHNSAATGSYIATMYFDGAEVSP
;
A
#
# COMPACT_ATOMS: atom_id res chain seq x y z
N MET A 1 24.87 45.85 -28.58
CA MET A 1 26.00 46.80 -28.53
C MET A 1 27.23 46.01 -28.14
N PRO A 2 28.40 46.10 -28.82
CA PRO A 2 29.52 45.19 -28.56
C PRO A 2 30.78 45.89 -28.04
N TYR A 3 31.28 45.53 -26.86
CA TYR A 3 32.64 45.89 -26.39
C TYR A 3 33.28 44.69 -25.65
N GLN A 4 34.20 43.97 -26.30
CA GLN A 4 35.66 44.01 -26.09
C GLN A 4 36.14 43.05 -24.97
N LEU A 5 36.69 41.87 -25.33
CA LEU A 5 38.13 41.56 -25.49
C LEU A 5 38.77 41.05 -24.16
N ASN A 6 39.73 40.11 -24.11
CA ASN A 6 40.82 39.89 -25.06
C ASN A 6 41.63 38.58 -24.82
N LEU A 7 42.01 37.87 -25.92
CA LEU A 7 43.38 37.37 -26.23
C LEU A 7 44.05 36.31 -25.28
N ARG A 8 44.63 35.19 -25.75
CA ARG A 8 45.85 35.13 -26.62
C ARG A 8 46.24 33.70 -27.07
N LEU A 9 46.53 33.53 -28.39
CA LEU A 9 47.75 32.89 -28.99
C LEU A 9 48.08 31.37 -28.70
N LEU A 10 48.72 30.55 -29.56
CA LEU A 10 49.18 30.62 -30.98
C LEU A 10 49.81 29.25 -31.43
N TRP A 11 49.63 28.84 -32.71
CA TRP A 11 50.59 28.07 -33.58
C TRP A 11 50.80 26.51 -33.58
N MET A 12 50.62 25.96 -34.81
CA MET A 12 51.57 25.15 -35.64
C MET A 12 51.82 23.62 -35.47
N THR A 13 51.12 22.84 -36.31
CA THR A 13 51.62 21.92 -37.38
C THR A 13 52.65 20.77 -37.13
N LEU A 14 52.29 19.61 -37.70
CA LEU A 14 53.07 18.63 -38.51
C LEU A 14 53.82 17.45 -37.85
N ILE A 15 53.79 16.29 -38.56
CA ILE A 15 54.69 15.10 -38.50
C ILE A 15 54.36 14.10 -37.35
N ALA A 16 54.32 12.76 -37.51
CA ALA A 16 54.89 11.85 -38.52
C ALA A 16 54.04 10.60 -38.86
N LEU A 17 54.31 9.98 -40.02
CA LEU A 17 54.14 8.53 -40.22
C LEU A 17 55.27 7.76 -39.50
N PHE A 18 55.02 6.55 -38.95
CA PHE A 18 55.61 5.27 -39.42
C PHE A 18 55.32 4.07 -38.47
N THR A 19 54.82 2.97 -39.05
CA THR A 19 54.98 1.53 -38.65
C THR A 19 54.69 1.05 -37.22
N VAL A 20 53.90 -0.02 -37.12
CA VAL A 20 54.35 -1.42 -36.87
C VAL A 20 53.31 -2.39 -37.48
N ALA A 21 53.63 -3.68 -37.65
CA ALA A 21 52.86 -4.66 -38.41
C ALA A 21 52.60 -5.98 -37.64
N ASN A 22 51.72 -6.83 -38.19
CA ASN A 22 51.21 -8.12 -37.70
C ASN A 22 50.18 -7.97 -36.55
N SER A 23 49.03 -8.64 -36.54
CA SER A 23 48.62 -9.93 -37.15
C SER A 23 47.18 -9.78 -37.73
N GLY A 24 46.59 -10.61 -38.59
CA GLY A 24 46.84 -12.00 -39.02
C GLY A 24 45.58 -12.86 -38.75
N CYS A 25 45.02 -13.52 -39.78
CA CYS A 25 43.70 -14.21 -39.84
C CYS A 25 42.51 -13.27 -40.19
N HIS A 26 41.44 -13.69 -40.86
CA HIS A 26 41.23 -14.80 -41.82
C HIS A 26 40.15 -14.31 -42.83
N PHE A 27 40.35 -14.41 -44.14
CA PHE A 27 39.27 -14.14 -45.11
C PHE A 27 38.59 -15.47 -45.44
N ASP A 28 37.46 -15.73 -44.80
CA ASP A 28 36.48 -16.70 -45.31
C ASP A 28 35.38 -16.01 -46.12
N ARG A 29 34.62 -16.83 -46.81
CA ARG A 29 34.06 -16.53 -48.13
C ARG A 29 32.70 -15.84 -48.04
N LEU A 30 32.64 -14.62 -48.55
CA LEU A 30 31.39 -13.86 -48.72
C LEU A 30 30.59 -14.43 -49.91
N ASP A 31 29.44 -15.06 -49.62
CA ASP A 31 28.40 -15.32 -50.63
C ASP A 31 27.47 -14.09 -50.68
N ILE A 32 27.41 -13.44 -51.84
CA ILE A 32 26.51 -12.30 -52.09
C ILE A 32 25.34 -12.83 -52.92
N LYS A 33 24.14 -12.90 -52.33
CA LYS A 33 22.89 -12.81 -53.10
C LYS A 33 22.53 -11.35 -53.35
N ASP A 34 21.81 -11.11 -54.43
CA ASP A 34 21.64 -9.81 -55.06
C ASP A 34 20.72 -8.87 -54.26
N GLY A 35 21.01 -7.57 -54.34
CA GLY A 35 20.04 -6.50 -54.09
C GLY A 35 19.66 -6.16 -52.64
N ASP A 36 20.58 -5.54 -51.88
CA ASP A 36 20.14 -4.44 -50.99
C ASP A 36 21.19 -3.32 -50.84
N THR A 37 20.72 -2.08 -50.63
CA THR A 37 21.54 -0.87 -50.67
C THR A 37 21.68 -0.20 -49.31
N GLY A 38 22.59 -0.72 -48.48
CA GLY A 38 22.96 -0.08 -47.22
C GLY A 38 23.57 -1.05 -46.22
N ILE A 39 24.85 -1.41 -46.40
CA ILE A 39 25.61 -2.00 -45.29
C ILE A 39 26.13 -0.84 -44.46
N GLU A 40 25.36 -0.45 -43.45
CA GLU A 40 25.95 0.15 -42.26
C GLU A 40 26.71 -0.98 -41.58
N VAL A 41 28.04 -0.85 -41.54
CA VAL A 41 28.88 -1.77 -40.75
C VAL A 41 28.86 -1.16 -39.37
N GLU A 42 28.03 -1.72 -38.48
CA GLU A 42 28.20 -1.56 -37.04
C GLU A 42 29.64 -1.93 -36.68
N VAL A 43 30.37 -0.98 -36.07
CA VAL A 43 31.78 -1.17 -35.73
C VAL A 43 31.89 -1.18 -34.22
N ASP A 44 32.16 -2.37 -33.67
CA ASP A 44 32.81 -2.54 -32.37
C ASP A 44 34.28 -2.10 -32.51
N MET A 45 34.64 -0.92 -31.96
CA MET A 45 35.94 -0.29 -32.14
C MET A 45 36.97 -0.65 -31.06
N ASP A 46 36.55 -1.09 -29.88
CA ASP A 46 37.44 -1.48 -28.77
C ASP A 46 37.46 -2.98 -28.44
N GLY A 47 36.46 -3.75 -28.89
CA GLY A 47 36.44 -5.21 -28.93
C GLY A 47 35.67 -5.87 -27.78
N ASP A 48 34.70 -5.19 -27.17
CA ASP A 48 33.97 -5.69 -26.01
C ASP A 48 32.72 -6.54 -26.35
N GLY A 49 32.20 -6.40 -27.57
CA GLY A 49 31.04 -7.14 -28.10
C GLY A 49 29.81 -6.29 -28.38
N TRP A 50 29.80 -5.00 -28.05
CA TRP A 50 28.75 -4.04 -28.40
C TRP A 50 29.18 -3.16 -29.59
N SER A 51 28.21 -2.56 -30.29
CA SER A 51 28.46 -1.71 -31.46
C SER A 51 28.11 -0.26 -31.19
N ASP A 52 28.55 0.65 -32.07
CA ASP A 52 28.27 2.09 -32.02
C ASP A 52 26.77 2.49 -32.09
N ALA A 53 25.87 1.51 -32.18
CA ALA A 53 24.42 1.68 -32.04
C ALA A 53 23.91 1.53 -30.59
N ASP A 54 24.50 0.62 -29.81
CA ASP A 54 24.08 0.26 -28.45
C ASP A 54 25.07 0.72 -27.37
N ASP A 55 26.34 0.92 -27.71
CA ASP A 55 27.39 1.42 -26.82
C ASP A 55 27.46 2.95 -26.82
N CYS A 56 27.20 3.55 -25.65
CA CYS A 56 27.27 4.99 -25.41
C CYS A 56 28.70 5.56 -25.48
N ASN A 57 29.75 4.73 -25.47
CA ASN A 57 31.13 5.12 -25.77
C ASN A 57 31.99 3.98 -26.39
N ASP A 58 31.73 3.67 -27.68
CA ASP A 58 32.48 2.80 -28.64
C ASP A 58 34.00 3.16 -28.82
N ARG A 59 34.72 3.35 -27.72
CA ARG A 59 36.17 3.56 -27.60
C ARG A 59 36.70 3.14 -26.21
N ASP A 60 35.82 2.82 -25.27
CA ASP A 60 36.16 2.39 -23.93
C ASP A 60 35.30 1.19 -23.50
N ALA A 61 35.82 -0.01 -23.76
CA ALA A 61 35.34 -1.36 -23.37
C ALA A 61 34.99 -1.58 -21.88
N SER A 62 34.93 -0.52 -21.07
CA SER A 62 34.39 -0.50 -19.71
C SER A 62 33.04 0.24 -19.58
N ILE A 63 32.56 0.84 -20.66
CA ILE A 63 31.25 1.48 -20.82
C ILE A 63 30.52 0.69 -21.90
N ASN A 64 29.35 0.12 -21.60
CA ASN A 64 28.45 -0.61 -22.52
C ASN A 64 27.20 -1.15 -21.77
N PRO A 65 26.13 -1.56 -22.47
CA PRO A 65 24.90 -2.12 -21.87
C PRO A 65 25.01 -3.31 -20.90
N ALA A 66 26.18 -3.92 -20.74
CA ALA A 66 26.42 -4.98 -19.75
C ALA A 66 27.52 -4.65 -18.72
N ALA A 67 28.02 -3.42 -18.72
CA ALA A 67 28.93 -2.93 -17.70
C ALA A 67 28.22 -2.84 -16.34
N THR A 68 29.00 -2.69 -15.28
CA THR A 68 28.50 -2.37 -13.94
C THR A 68 28.90 -0.94 -13.64
N GLU A 69 27.96 -0.14 -13.15
CA GLU A 69 28.24 1.23 -12.72
C GLU A 69 29.46 1.30 -11.79
N MET A 70 30.20 2.38 -11.96
CA MET A 70 31.27 2.84 -11.10
C MET A 70 31.02 4.31 -10.87
N CYS A 71 31.29 4.81 -9.66
CA CYS A 71 31.27 6.26 -9.48
C CYS A 71 32.48 6.89 -10.17
N ASP A 72 32.30 7.35 -11.40
CA ASP A 72 33.25 8.18 -12.12
C ASP A 72 32.59 9.32 -12.93
N GLY A 73 31.27 9.48 -12.81
CA GLY A 73 30.49 10.54 -13.46
C GLY A 73 30.22 10.26 -14.95
N TYR A 74 30.32 9.00 -15.36
CA TYR A 74 29.89 8.49 -16.66
C TYR A 74 28.83 7.42 -16.44
N ASP A 75 27.79 7.46 -17.27
CA ASP A 75 26.86 6.35 -17.49
C ASP A 75 27.69 5.16 -18.02
N ASN A 76 27.99 4.16 -17.18
CA ASN A 76 28.81 3.02 -17.62
C ASN A 76 27.96 1.95 -18.31
N ASN A 77 26.73 1.72 -17.83
CA ASN A 77 25.83 0.69 -18.32
C ASN A 77 24.90 1.16 -19.46
N CYS A 78 25.03 2.41 -19.91
CA CYS A 78 24.28 3.03 -20.99
C CYS A 78 22.74 3.05 -20.81
N ASP A 79 22.22 2.98 -19.57
CA ASP A 79 20.78 3.04 -19.29
C ASP A 79 20.18 4.47 -19.32
N GLY A 80 21.05 5.49 -19.35
CA GLY A 80 20.69 6.90 -19.39
C GLY A 80 20.68 7.60 -18.03
N VAL A 81 21.00 6.90 -16.94
CA VAL A 81 21.32 7.44 -15.62
C VAL A 81 22.85 7.44 -15.43
N ILE A 82 23.36 8.14 -14.42
CA ILE A 82 24.80 8.22 -14.14
C ILE A 82 25.02 7.85 -12.67
N ASP A 83 25.94 6.92 -12.41
CA ASP A 83 26.34 6.44 -11.09
C ASP A 83 25.16 5.85 -10.25
N GLU A 84 24.09 5.31 -10.86
CA GLU A 84 22.89 4.89 -10.12
C GLU A 84 23.12 3.68 -9.21
N GLY A 85 22.46 3.69 -8.05
CA GLY A 85 22.70 2.70 -7.00
C GLY A 85 24.05 2.85 -6.27
N LEU A 86 24.91 3.81 -6.65
CA LEU A 86 26.18 4.12 -5.99
C LEU A 86 26.19 5.47 -5.24
N LEU A 87 25.15 6.29 -5.40
CA LEU A 87 24.97 7.54 -4.68
C LEU A 87 24.42 7.30 -3.26
N GLU A 88 25.14 7.78 -2.26
CA GLU A 88 24.65 7.95 -0.89
C GLU A 88 24.15 9.39 -0.66
N THR A 89 23.30 9.59 0.33
CA THR A 89 22.76 10.91 0.69
C THR A 89 23.53 11.50 1.87
N TYR A 90 23.99 12.73 1.70
CA TYR A 90 24.64 13.56 2.72
C TYR A 90 23.85 14.85 2.91
N TYR A 91 24.09 15.58 3.99
CA TYR A 91 23.36 16.78 4.41
C TYR A 91 24.34 17.91 4.71
N GLU A 92 23.98 19.16 4.41
CA GLU A 92 24.78 20.35 4.79
C GLU A 92 24.93 20.42 6.32
N ASP A 93 26.18 20.60 6.77
CA ASP A 93 26.62 20.73 8.16
C ASP A 93 27.44 22.03 8.22
N MET A 94 26.78 23.13 8.54
CA MET A 94 27.32 24.49 8.39
C MET A 94 27.98 25.00 9.68
N ASP A 95 27.68 24.44 10.85
CA ASP A 95 28.34 24.75 12.12
C ASP A 95 29.44 23.74 12.54
N GLY A 96 29.39 22.49 12.04
CA GLY A 96 30.40 21.45 12.23
C GLY A 96 30.16 20.47 13.38
N ASP A 97 28.92 20.27 13.83
CA ASP A 97 28.62 19.39 14.98
C ASP A 97 28.57 17.88 14.66
N GLY A 98 28.29 17.51 13.40
CA GLY A 98 28.20 16.13 12.92
C GLY A 98 26.80 15.64 12.53
N TRP A 99 25.78 16.45 12.77
CA TRP A 99 24.45 16.40 12.17
C TRP A 99 24.35 17.40 11.02
N GLY A 100 23.32 17.25 10.21
CA GLY A 100 23.11 18.12 9.07
C GLY A 100 21.65 18.28 8.71
N ASN A 101 21.38 19.40 8.06
CA ASN A 101 20.06 19.89 7.73
C ASN A 101 19.31 18.90 6.81
N PRO A 102 18.19 18.29 7.25
CA PRO A 102 17.47 17.29 6.48
C PRO A 102 16.86 17.82 5.17
N ASP A 103 16.59 19.14 5.09
CA ASP A 103 16.10 19.80 3.86
C ASP A 103 17.24 20.11 2.86
N ALA A 104 18.51 20.04 3.29
CA ALA A 104 19.70 20.34 2.47
C ALA A 104 20.42 19.07 1.97
N ALA A 105 19.66 18.05 1.58
CA ALA A 105 20.19 16.77 1.11
C ALA A 105 20.92 16.86 -0.25
N VAL A 106 22.12 16.25 -0.32
CA VAL A 106 22.97 16.13 -1.51
C VAL A 106 23.32 14.66 -1.74
N ALA A 107 22.97 14.13 -2.92
CA ALA A 107 23.38 12.80 -3.34
C ALA A 107 24.79 12.84 -3.96
N MET A 108 25.72 12.02 -3.45
CA MET A 108 27.07 11.85 -3.98
C MET A 108 27.60 10.45 -3.67
N CYS A 109 28.68 10.04 -4.33
CA CYS A 109 29.24 8.72 -4.14
C CYS A 109 29.97 8.54 -2.81
N ASP A 110 29.86 7.33 -2.24
CA ASP A 110 30.61 6.91 -1.05
C ASP A 110 32.13 7.09 -1.27
N GLY A 111 32.76 7.89 -0.41
CA GLY A 111 34.21 8.12 -0.37
C GLY A 111 34.69 9.51 -0.78
N ASP A 112 33.87 10.30 -1.49
CA ASP A 112 34.21 11.66 -1.97
C ASP A 112 33.52 12.78 -1.17
N VAL A 113 33.26 12.53 0.12
CA VAL A 113 32.60 13.47 1.05
C VAL A 113 33.29 14.84 1.04
N LEU A 114 32.57 15.87 0.56
CA LEU A 114 33.02 17.25 0.58
C LEU A 114 33.11 17.78 2.03
N GLU A 115 34.09 18.64 2.32
CA GLU A 115 34.16 19.32 3.64
C GLU A 115 32.90 20.17 3.85
N GLY A 116 32.16 19.92 4.94
CA GLY A 116 30.87 20.56 5.26
C GLY A 116 29.62 19.73 4.93
N LEU A 117 29.76 18.40 4.77
CA LEU A 117 28.64 17.47 4.54
C LEU A 117 28.76 16.23 5.43
N VAL A 118 27.65 15.78 6.00
CA VAL A 118 27.57 14.60 6.90
C VAL A 118 26.46 13.64 6.49
N SER A 119 26.51 12.39 6.97
CA SER A 119 25.49 11.36 6.70
C SER A 119 24.44 11.21 7.80
N SER A 120 24.49 12.04 8.85
CA SER A 120 23.51 12.05 9.96
C SER A 120 22.48 13.17 9.73
N PRO A 121 21.25 12.90 9.25
CA PRO A 121 20.19 13.91 9.19
C PRO A 121 19.58 14.15 10.56
N GLY A 122 19.02 15.34 10.76
CA GLY A 122 18.12 15.64 11.87
C GLY A 122 18.45 16.92 12.62
N ASP A 123 19.46 17.67 12.19
CA ASP A 123 19.71 19.02 12.67
C ASP A 123 18.53 19.93 12.31
N CYS A 124 17.99 20.65 13.30
CA CYS A 124 16.86 21.56 13.15
C CYS A 124 17.24 23.06 13.19
N ASP A 125 18.48 23.42 13.54
CA ASP A 125 19.09 24.74 13.28
C ASP A 125 20.60 24.61 13.00
N ASP A 126 20.92 24.27 11.74
CA ASP A 126 22.24 24.10 11.09
C ASP A 126 23.18 25.34 11.18
N LEU A 127 22.87 26.30 12.05
CA LEU A 127 23.70 27.44 12.42
C LEU A 127 24.12 27.43 13.91
N ASP A 128 23.59 26.53 14.74
CA ASP A 128 23.90 26.38 16.16
C ASP A 128 24.13 24.91 16.58
N ALA A 129 25.40 24.56 16.73
CA ALA A 129 25.96 23.26 17.14
C ALA A 129 25.51 22.72 18.53
N THR A 130 24.47 23.32 19.13
CA THR A 130 23.79 22.84 20.33
C THR A 130 22.36 22.35 20.07
N ILE A 131 21.81 22.60 18.87
CA ILE A 131 20.47 22.24 18.43
C ILE A 131 20.56 21.08 17.43
N ASN A 132 20.46 19.84 17.92
CA ASN A 132 20.61 18.62 17.11
C ASN A 132 20.04 17.40 17.82
N PRO A 133 19.89 16.21 17.20
CA PRO A 133 19.37 14.98 17.82
C PRO A 133 20.12 14.41 19.05
N LEU A 134 21.16 15.08 19.53
CA LEU A 134 21.89 14.80 20.78
C LEU A 134 22.07 16.06 21.64
N GLY A 135 21.30 17.12 21.35
CA GLY A 135 21.16 18.31 22.15
C GLY A 135 20.64 17.99 23.55
N THR A 136 20.43 19.03 24.34
CA THR A 136 19.85 18.88 25.66
C THR A 136 18.96 20.07 25.88
N GLU A 137 17.66 19.80 25.98
CA GLU A 137 16.63 20.78 26.28
C GLU A 137 17.09 21.75 27.37
N VAL A 138 16.85 23.03 27.10
CA VAL A 138 16.88 24.14 28.04
C VAL A 138 15.58 24.94 27.92
N CYS A 139 15.17 25.63 28.99
CA CYS A 139 13.95 26.44 28.95
C CYS A 139 14.15 27.73 28.15
N ASP A 140 14.12 27.66 26.82
CA ASP A 140 14.28 28.80 25.91
C ASP A 140 13.34 28.85 24.69
N ASP A 141 12.24 28.08 24.70
CA ASP A 141 11.25 27.97 23.61
C ASP A 141 11.83 27.37 22.31
N VAL A 142 12.89 26.55 22.41
CA VAL A 142 13.55 25.91 21.26
C VAL A 142 13.71 24.41 21.51
N ASP A 143 13.23 23.62 20.55
CA ASP A 143 13.48 22.17 20.45
C ASP A 143 14.98 21.94 20.21
N ASN A 144 15.77 21.79 21.30
CA ASN A 144 17.22 21.69 21.23
C ASN A 144 17.69 20.28 20.87
N ASP A 145 16.91 19.25 21.23
CA ASP A 145 17.18 17.85 20.88
C ASP A 145 16.48 17.36 19.60
N CYS A 146 15.79 18.26 18.90
CA CYS A 146 15.13 18.06 17.61
C CYS A 146 14.16 16.85 17.59
N ASP A 147 13.56 16.47 18.72
CA ASP A 147 12.61 15.35 18.81
C ASP A 147 11.17 15.73 18.39
N GLY A 148 10.91 17.02 18.19
CA GLY A 148 9.62 17.60 17.81
C GLY A 148 8.80 18.11 18.99
N VAL A 149 9.34 18.12 20.21
CA VAL A 149 8.66 18.59 21.43
C VAL A 149 9.55 19.57 22.19
N ILE A 150 9.27 20.86 22.02
CA ILE A 150 9.93 22.00 22.69
C ILE A 150 9.95 21.83 24.22
N ASP A 151 11.13 22.05 24.81
CA ASP A 151 11.45 22.17 26.23
C ASP A 151 11.03 20.94 27.06
N ASN A 152 11.10 19.75 26.46
CA ASN A 152 10.52 18.55 27.06
C ASN A 152 11.32 17.99 28.25
N GLY A 153 10.60 17.45 29.25
CA GLY A 153 11.22 16.85 30.44
C GLY A 153 11.90 17.84 31.41
N LEU A 154 11.78 19.15 31.17
CA LEU A 154 12.27 20.19 32.06
C LEU A 154 11.20 20.75 32.98
N THR A 155 11.57 20.94 34.24
CA THR A 155 10.80 21.70 35.23
C THR A 155 11.75 22.50 36.11
N GLN A 156 11.31 23.68 36.52
CA GLN A 156 11.87 24.43 37.64
C GLN A 156 10.72 24.83 38.59
N PRO A 157 10.98 24.98 39.89
CA PRO A 157 9.94 25.28 40.86
C PRO A 157 9.57 26.77 40.83
N TRP A 158 8.27 27.02 40.80
CA TRP A 158 7.64 28.33 40.95
C TRP A 158 6.68 28.27 42.14
N TYR A 159 6.51 29.40 42.82
CA TYR A 159 5.74 29.52 44.05
C TYR A 159 4.65 30.55 43.80
N ARG A 160 3.43 30.24 44.21
CA ARG A 160 2.31 31.17 44.01
C ARG A 160 2.63 32.51 44.66
N ASP A 161 2.21 33.59 44.01
CA ASP A 161 2.31 34.99 44.46
C ASP A 161 0.88 35.53 44.36
N ALA A 162 0.12 35.47 45.46
CA ALA A 162 -1.31 35.76 45.45
C ALA A 162 -1.70 37.22 45.77
N ASP A 163 -0.74 38.06 46.17
CA ASP A 163 -0.92 39.50 46.41
C ASP A 163 -0.11 40.42 45.45
N GLU A 164 0.68 39.84 44.55
CA GLU A 164 1.47 40.48 43.47
C GLU A 164 2.68 41.30 43.94
N ASP A 165 3.29 40.95 45.07
CA ASP A 165 4.47 41.68 45.62
C ASP A 165 5.83 41.25 45.02
N GLY A 166 5.93 40.03 44.48
CA GLY A 166 7.14 39.45 43.89
C GLY A 166 7.85 38.37 44.72
N TYR A 167 7.32 38.03 45.90
CA TYR A 167 7.62 36.85 46.71
C TYR A 167 6.47 35.84 46.58
N GLY A 168 6.66 34.62 47.12
CA GLY A 168 5.62 33.60 47.03
C GLY A 168 5.71 32.49 48.08
N ASP A 169 4.57 31.85 48.35
CA ASP A 169 4.44 30.79 49.35
C ASP A 169 5.24 29.52 48.96
N ALA A 170 6.24 29.21 49.80
CA ALA A 170 7.02 27.98 49.72
C ALA A 170 6.20 26.68 49.87
N ALA A 171 4.93 26.75 50.29
CA ALA A 171 4.01 25.62 50.38
C ALA A 171 3.12 25.43 49.13
N GLU A 172 2.92 26.47 48.29
CA GLU A 172 2.17 26.40 47.03
C GLU A 172 3.11 26.36 45.80
N GLU A 173 3.98 25.35 45.78
CA GLU A 173 4.95 25.07 44.71
C GLU A 173 4.31 24.37 43.49
N VAL A 174 4.63 24.84 42.27
CA VAL A 174 4.36 24.14 41.00
C VAL A 174 5.64 24.01 40.17
N GLU A 175 5.80 22.90 39.45
CA GLU A 175 6.98 22.62 38.63
C GLU A 175 6.65 22.78 37.13
N THR A 176 7.17 23.84 36.51
CA THR A 176 7.00 24.18 35.09
C THR A 176 8.28 24.75 34.50
N CYS A 177 8.45 24.69 33.18
CA CYS A 177 9.63 25.26 32.52
C CYS A 177 9.60 26.80 32.48
N PHE A 178 8.41 27.38 32.28
CA PHE A 178 8.17 28.83 32.31
C PHE A 178 7.36 29.26 33.54
N GLU A 179 7.48 30.55 33.88
CA GLU A 179 6.72 31.26 34.91
C GLU A 179 5.22 31.15 34.63
N PRO A 180 4.43 30.46 35.47
CA PRO A 180 2.97 30.49 35.38
C PRO A 180 2.43 31.86 35.78
N ASP A 181 1.29 32.27 35.21
CA ASP A 181 0.59 33.49 35.64
C ASP A 181 0.23 33.38 37.15
N GLY A 182 0.67 34.36 37.96
CA GLY A 182 0.45 34.39 39.42
C GLY A 182 1.45 33.56 40.25
N TYR A 183 2.65 33.31 39.72
CA TYR A 183 3.72 32.58 40.41
C TYR A 183 5.09 33.24 40.17
N VAL A 184 5.96 33.19 41.18
CA VAL A 184 7.34 33.73 41.14
C VAL A 184 8.40 32.70 41.53
N SER A 185 9.67 33.06 41.36
CA SER A 185 10.81 32.15 41.62
C SER A 185 11.41 32.24 43.03
N VAL A 186 10.80 33.01 43.94
CA VAL A 186 11.39 33.40 45.24
C VAL A 186 10.51 32.94 46.42
N PRO A 187 10.78 31.76 47.02
CA PRO A 187 9.93 31.11 48.04
C PRO A 187 10.20 31.62 49.45
N THR A 188 9.99 32.90 49.69
CA THR A 188 10.33 33.52 50.97
C THR A 188 9.20 34.35 51.57
N ASP A 189 7.99 34.26 51.02
CA ASP A 189 6.84 34.87 51.66
C ASP A 189 6.43 34.12 52.94
N CYS A 190 5.88 34.85 53.90
CA CYS A 190 5.34 34.31 55.15
C CYS A 190 3.84 34.61 55.36
N ASP A 191 3.22 35.51 54.58
CA ASP A 191 1.77 35.68 54.43
C ASP A 191 1.43 36.18 53.01
N ASP A 192 1.39 35.24 52.06
CA ASP A 192 1.09 35.37 50.61
C ASP A 192 -0.29 36.01 50.28
N SER A 193 -0.96 36.58 51.28
CA SER A 193 -2.25 37.28 51.16
C SER A 193 -2.18 38.76 51.54
N ASP A 194 -1.02 39.29 51.94
CA ASP A 194 -0.80 40.68 52.32
C ASP A 194 0.59 41.19 51.88
N ALA A 195 0.63 41.91 50.75
CA ALA A 195 1.83 42.48 50.16
C ALA A 195 2.61 43.50 51.05
N GLU A 196 2.13 43.83 52.25
CA GLU A 196 2.90 44.57 53.26
C GLU A 196 3.75 43.64 54.18
N ILE A 197 3.63 42.31 54.05
CA ILE A 197 4.32 41.27 54.85
C ILE A 197 5.23 40.43 53.93
N ASN A 198 6.50 40.83 53.78
CA ASN A 198 7.44 40.15 52.89
C ASN A 198 8.91 40.45 53.27
N PRO A 199 9.91 39.68 52.77
CA PRO A 199 11.34 39.84 53.11
C PRO A 199 12.05 41.17 52.79
N ASN A 200 11.34 42.19 52.30
CA ASN A 200 11.85 43.57 52.18
C ASN A 200 11.02 44.60 52.99
N ALA A 201 9.99 44.17 53.74
CA ALA A 201 9.21 45.06 54.59
C ALA A 201 10.08 45.70 55.69
N ASP A 202 9.62 46.82 56.24
CA ASP A 202 10.16 47.37 57.50
C ASP A 202 9.25 46.84 58.63
N GLU A 203 9.81 46.11 59.61
CA GLU A 203 9.09 45.58 60.78
C GLU A 203 8.37 46.69 61.58
N VAL A 204 7.14 46.44 62.04
CA VAL A 204 6.32 47.42 62.78
C VAL A 204 5.73 46.87 64.09
N CYS A 205 5.39 47.78 65.02
CA CYS A 205 4.80 47.39 66.31
C CYS A 205 3.33 46.92 66.21
N ASP A 206 3.06 45.75 65.62
CA ASP A 206 1.73 45.14 65.53
C ASP A 206 1.65 43.68 66.06
N GLY A 207 2.79 43.02 66.33
CA GLY A 207 2.88 41.65 66.80
C GLY A 207 2.90 40.56 65.71
N ILE A 208 3.12 40.94 64.45
CA ILE A 208 3.39 40.08 63.29
C ILE A 208 4.90 40.09 62.99
N ASP A 209 5.38 39.17 62.15
CA ASP A 209 6.75 39.08 61.62
C ASP A 209 6.68 39.66 60.19
N ASN A 210 6.77 40.98 60.03
CA ASN A 210 6.47 41.64 58.75
C ASN A 210 7.57 41.37 57.70
N ASP A 211 8.83 41.19 58.11
CA ASP A 211 9.97 40.96 57.19
C ASP A 211 10.40 39.47 57.07
N CYS A 212 9.61 38.56 57.63
CA CYS A 212 9.78 37.10 57.55
C CYS A 212 11.15 36.57 58.06
N ASP A 213 11.84 37.31 58.94
CA ASP A 213 13.12 36.94 59.58
C ASP A 213 12.97 35.97 60.77
N LEU A 214 11.75 35.84 61.33
CA LEU A 214 11.38 35.11 62.55
C LEU A 214 11.66 35.85 63.88
N LEU A 215 11.88 37.16 63.81
CA LEU A 215 11.82 38.08 64.94
C LEU A 215 10.49 38.88 64.87
N ILE A 216 10.08 39.47 65.99
CA ILE A 216 8.81 40.21 66.12
C ILE A 216 9.00 41.39 67.08
N ASP A 217 8.48 42.57 66.75
CA ASP A 217 8.42 43.78 67.58
C ASP A 217 9.79 44.10 68.24
N ASP A 218 9.82 44.16 69.59
CA ASP A 218 10.98 44.50 70.43
C ASP A 218 12.06 43.38 70.49
N ASP A 219 11.78 42.17 69.99
CA ASP A 219 12.81 41.13 69.83
C ASP A 219 13.58 41.30 68.50
N ASP A 220 13.10 42.15 67.58
CA ASP A 220 13.77 42.52 66.32
C ASP A 220 14.66 43.78 66.43
N GLY A 221 15.64 43.90 65.52
CA GLY A 221 16.64 44.96 65.49
C GLY A 221 16.36 46.11 64.50
N ASP A 222 15.40 45.93 63.59
CA ASP A 222 15.13 46.81 62.44
C ASP A 222 13.82 47.59 62.60
N VAL A 223 12.88 47.05 63.40
CA VAL A 223 11.58 47.63 63.80
C VAL A 223 11.51 49.16 63.77
N ASP A 224 10.58 49.72 62.98
CA ASP A 224 10.49 51.16 62.70
C ASP A 224 10.35 51.98 64.00
N PRO A 225 11.33 52.85 64.32
CA PRO A 225 11.21 53.78 65.44
C PRO A 225 10.04 54.77 65.34
N GLY A 226 9.36 54.83 64.19
CA GLY A 226 8.11 55.58 63.97
C GLY A 226 6.85 54.94 64.56
N THR A 227 6.83 53.62 64.76
CA THR A 227 5.66 52.87 65.28
C THR A 227 5.75 52.59 66.79
N GLN A 228 6.96 52.60 67.35
CA GLN A 228 7.21 52.42 68.78
C GLN A 228 6.66 53.57 69.65
N SER A 229 6.16 53.23 70.84
CA SER A 229 5.64 54.19 71.82
C SER A 229 6.72 54.69 72.78
N THR A 230 6.60 55.94 73.22
CA THR A 230 7.47 56.50 74.27
C THR A 230 6.89 56.21 75.65
N TRP A 231 7.64 55.48 76.47
CA TRP A 231 7.24 55.10 77.82
C TRP A 231 8.10 55.83 78.86
N TYR A 232 7.47 56.36 79.91
CA TYR A 232 8.09 57.10 81.01
C TYR A 232 8.20 56.23 82.25
N ARG A 233 9.30 56.32 82.99
CA ARG A 233 9.50 55.47 84.18
C ARG A 233 8.56 55.89 85.30
N ASP A 234 7.84 54.93 85.86
CA ASP A 234 6.93 55.07 87.02
C ASP A 234 7.63 54.50 88.27
N GLY A 235 7.98 55.38 89.21
CA GLY A 235 8.78 55.09 90.39
C GLY A 235 8.02 54.61 91.60
N ASP A 236 6.72 54.90 91.72
CA ASP A 236 5.92 54.64 92.91
C ASP A 236 4.57 53.92 92.67
N GLY A 237 4.12 53.85 91.41
CA GLY A 237 3.00 53.06 90.93
C GLY A 237 1.68 53.81 90.81
N ASP A 238 1.69 55.14 90.61
CA ASP A 238 0.47 55.96 90.52
C ASP A 238 -0.14 56.05 89.10
N GLY A 239 0.64 55.73 88.08
CA GLY A 239 0.22 55.74 86.67
C GLY A 239 0.76 56.90 85.84
N TYR A 240 1.48 57.85 86.44
CA TYR A 240 2.27 58.87 85.76
C TYR A 240 3.78 58.58 85.90
N GLY A 241 4.59 59.07 84.97
CA GLY A 241 6.04 58.85 84.96
C GLY A 241 6.87 60.12 84.81
N ASP A 242 8.16 60.02 85.18
CA ASP A 242 9.14 61.11 85.09
C ASP A 242 9.45 61.47 83.62
N PHE A 243 9.14 62.71 83.23
CA PHE A 243 9.45 63.24 81.89
C PHE A 243 10.94 63.22 81.51
N ASP A 244 11.86 63.18 82.48
CA ASP A 244 13.31 63.13 82.25
C ASP A 244 13.87 61.68 82.16
N ASP A 245 13.06 60.62 82.40
CA ASP A 245 13.46 59.19 82.31
C ASP A 245 12.48 58.38 81.45
N SER A 246 12.76 58.30 80.14
CA SER A 246 11.91 57.63 79.15
C SER A 246 12.69 56.72 78.19
N GLU A 247 12.02 55.70 77.66
CA GLU A 247 12.50 54.82 76.59
C GLU A 247 11.47 54.66 75.46
N LEU A 248 11.89 54.02 74.36
CA LEU A 248 11.09 53.78 73.16
C LEU A 248 11.01 52.25 72.97
N SER A 249 9.80 51.71 72.82
CA SER A 249 9.53 50.26 72.73
C SER A 249 8.07 50.03 72.28
N CYS A 250 7.78 48.90 71.64
CA CYS A 250 6.41 48.53 71.25
C CYS A 250 5.53 48.30 72.49
N VAL A 251 6.05 47.62 73.52
CA VAL A 251 5.34 47.40 74.80
C VAL A 251 6.04 48.02 76.01
N ALA A 252 5.26 48.39 77.03
CA ALA A 252 5.79 48.97 78.25
C ALA A 252 6.73 48.00 79.01
N SER A 253 8.00 48.38 79.16
CA SER A 253 8.89 47.76 80.13
C SER A 253 8.32 47.81 81.55
N SER A 254 8.71 46.85 82.39
CA SER A 254 8.26 46.82 83.78
C SER A 254 8.62 48.11 84.54
N ASN A 255 7.62 48.75 85.15
CA ASN A 255 7.68 50.05 85.83
C ASN A 255 7.91 51.24 84.87
N TYR A 256 7.32 51.18 83.67
CA TYR A 256 7.13 52.33 82.77
C TYR A 256 5.63 52.46 82.39
N VAL A 257 5.19 53.69 82.09
CA VAL A 257 3.81 54.08 81.76
C VAL A 257 3.79 55.13 80.64
N GLU A 258 2.69 55.23 79.89
CA GLU A 258 2.57 56.14 78.74
C GLU A 258 2.43 57.62 79.18
N ALA A 259 1.77 57.87 80.32
CA ALA A 259 1.47 59.20 80.81
C ALA A 259 2.70 59.81 81.52
N GLY A 260 3.49 60.61 80.81
CA GLY A 260 4.49 61.48 81.45
C GLY A 260 3.84 62.65 82.19
N GLY A 261 4.41 63.10 83.30
CA GLY A 261 3.93 64.32 83.98
C GLY A 261 4.10 64.39 85.49
N ASP A 262 4.53 63.31 86.13
CA ASP A 262 4.86 63.32 87.54
C ASP A 262 5.98 64.34 87.84
N CYS A 263 5.79 65.16 88.87
CA CYS A 263 6.76 66.14 89.33
C CYS A 263 7.50 65.75 90.63
N ASP A 264 7.19 64.61 91.26
CA ASP A 264 7.96 63.93 92.32
C ASP A 264 7.70 62.39 92.30
N ASP A 265 8.42 61.65 91.39
CA ASP A 265 8.48 60.16 91.11
C ASP A 265 8.74 59.22 92.32
N PHE A 266 8.26 59.62 93.49
CA PHE A 266 8.40 58.98 94.79
C PHE A 266 7.20 59.24 95.74
N ASP A 267 6.23 60.08 95.39
CA ASP A 267 5.02 60.36 96.17
C ASP A 267 3.73 60.44 95.31
N ALA A 268 3.12 59.28 95.07
CA ALA A 268 1.84 58.95 94.42
C ALA A 268 0.57 59.76 94.75
N GLY A 269 0.69 60.93 95.37
CA GLY A 269 -0.33 61.97 95.53
C GLY A 269 0.11 63.33 94.97
N VAL A 270 1.08 63.33 94.05
CA VAL A 270 1.68 64.51 93.40
C VAL A 270 1.82 64.23 91.89
N ASN A 271 0.71 64.23 91.17
CA ASN A 271 0.67 63.97 89.73
C ASN A 271 -0.44 64.80 89.05
N PRO A 272 -0.41 64.99 87.72
CA PRO A 272 -1.37 65.83 87.00
C PRO A 272 -2.86 65.45 87.10
N GLY A 273 -3.21 64.32 87.73
CA GLY A 273 -4.58 63.86 87.96
C GLY A 273 -5.12 64.10 89.36
N GLU A 274 -4.29 64.51 90.33
CA GLU A 274 -4.71 64.72 91.72
C GLU A 274 -5.48 66.04 91.92
N ILE A 275 -6.16 66.17 93.06
CA ILE A 275 -6.97 67.35 93.40
C ILE A 275 -6.34 68.08 94.59
N GLU A 276 -6.09 69.38 94.40
CA GLU A 276 -5.59 70.31 95.41
C GLU A 276 -6.33 70.23 96.77
N ASP A 277 -5.64 69.66 97.76
CA ASP A 277 -6.04 69.69 99.17
C ASP A 277 -5.44 70.96 99.83
N CYS A 278 -6.13 71.57 100.80
CA CYS A 278 -5.70 72.85 101.40
C CYS A 278 -4.50 72.73 102.38
N ASP A 279 -3.43 72.04 102.00
CA ASP A 279 -2.26 71.74 102.85
C ASP A 279 -0.95 72.43 102.39
N GLY A 280 -0.88 72.88 101.15
CA GLY A 280 0.22 73.66 100.57
C GLY A 280 1.30 72.82 99.85
N VAL A 281 0.96 71.60 99.43
CA VAL A 281 1.55 70.92 98.28
C VAL A 281 1.01 71.55 96.98
N ASP A 282 1.60 71.20 95.84
CA ASP A 282 1.22 71.53 94.45
C ASP A 282 0.95 70.16 93.83
N SER A 283 -0.23 69.60 94.11
CA SER A 283 -0.52 68.16 93.95
C SER A 283 -0.88 67.80 92.52
N ASP A 284 -1.41 68.74 91.73
CA ASP A 284 -1.72 68.57 90.30
C ASP A 284 -0.58 69.02 89.37
N CYS A 285 0.58 69.36 89.94
CA CYS A 285 1.77 69.85 89.23
C CYS A 285 1.51 71.10 88.33
N ASP A 286 0.45 71.88 88.58
CA ASP A 286 0.07 73.06 87.76
C ASP A 286 0.84 74.35 88.09
N LEU A 287 1.64 74.33 89.17
CA LEU A 287 2.44 75.44 89.70
C LEU A 287 1.65 76.48 90.53
N THR A 288 0.46 76.12 91.03
CA THR A 288 -0.36 76.93 91.95
C THR A 288 -0.72 76.18 93.24
N ASN A 289 -1.50 76.79 94.16
CA ASN A 289 -1.87 76.20 95.46
C ASN A 289 -3.22 76.76 95.99
N ASP A 290 -4.22 75.91 96.27
CA ASP A 290 -5.48 76.14 97.05
C ASP A 290 -6.42 77.31 96.61
N GLU A 291 -7.49 77.01 95.82
CA GLU A 291 -8.50 77.99 95.34
C GLU A 291 -10.00 77.58 95.56
N THR A 292 -10.54 77.86 96.77
CA THR A 292 -11.98 78.13 97.09
C THR A 292 -12.95 76.93 97.33
N GLY A 293 -14.22 77.22 97.68
CA GLY A 293 -15.19 76.24 98.19
C GLY A 293 -16.63 76.40 97.65
N SER A 294 -17.46 75.37 97.86
CA SER A 294 -18.51 74.93 96.92
C SER A 294 -19.80 75.78 96.76
N THR A 295 -20.34 75.68 95.54
CA THR A 295 -21.64 76.21 95.06
C THR A 295 -22.74 75.13 95.16
N TRP A 296 -24.00 75.52 95.37
CA TRP A 296 -25.14 74.60 95.44
C TRP A 296 -26.33 75.07 94.58
N TYR A 297 -27.01 74.16 93.89
CA TYR A 297 -28.05 74.38 92.87
C TYR A 297 -29.42 73.89 93.34
N LEU A 298 -30.51 74.54 92.95
CA LEU A 298 -31.86 74.20 93.43
C LEU A 298 -32.32 72.87 92.82
N ASP A 299 -32.82 71.97 93.67
CA ASP A 299 -33.42 70.68 93.31
C ASP A 299 -34.92 70.78 93.64
N SER A 300 -35.76 70.90 92.60
CA SER A 300 -37.18 71.24 92.72
C SER A 300 -38.12 70.04 92.63
N ASP A 301 -37.75 68.96 91.93
CA ASP A 301 -38.56 67.74 91.82
C ASP A 301 -38.07 66.55 92.66
N GLY A 302 -36.79 66.52 93.04
CA GLY A 302 -36.22 65.62 94.03
C GLY A 302 -35.40 64.45 93.51
N ASP A 303 -34.89 64.48 92.28
CA ASP A 303 -34.07 63.39 91.72
C ASP A 303 -32.60 63.36 92.21
N GLY A 304 -32.01 64.53 92.49
CA GLY A 304 -30.63 64.69 92.97
C GLY A 304 -29.75 65.64 92.14
N TYR A 305 -30.23 66.10 90.99
CA TYR A 305 -29.63 67.15 90.17
C TYR A 305 -30.34 68.49 90.44
N GLY A 306 -29.94 69.58 89.77
CA GLY A 306 -30.58 70.87 90.01
C GLY A 306 -30.18 71.99 89.04
N ASP A 307 -31.06 72.98 88.89
CA ASP A 307 -30.96 74.04 87.86
C ASP A 307 -29.71 74.93 88.03
N ALA A 308 -28.80 74.88 87.05
CA ALA A 308 -27.62 75.73 86.91
C ALA A 308 -27.91 77.25 87.04
N ALA A 309 -29.12 77.70 86.66
CA ALA A 309 -29.55 79.10 86.76
C ALA A 309 -29.99 79.51 88.18
N LEU A 310 -30.17 78.57 89.12
CA LEU A 310 -30.76 78.79 90.44
C LEU A 310 -29.85 78.37 91.61
N PHE A 311 -28.63 78.93 91.66
CA PHE A 311 -27.60 78.56 92.63
C PHE A 311 -27.38 79.50 93.84
N GLN A 312 -26.65 79.01 94.85
CA GLN A 312 -26.12 79.79 95.98
C GLN A 312 -24.87 79.15 96.64
N ASP A 313 -23.83 79.96 96.88
CA ASP A 313 -22.56 79.52 97.49
C ASP A 313 -22.69 79.25 99.00
N ALA A 314 -22.18 78.10 99.48
CA ALA A 314 -22.18 77.76 100.91
C ALA A 314 -21.17 76.67 101.28
N CYS A 315 -20.53 76.79 102.45
CA CYS A 315 -19.65 75.74 103.00
C CYS A 315 -20.39 74.47 103.51
N ALA A 316 -21.70 74.35 103.28
CA ALA A 316 -22.53 73.20 103.65
C ALA A 316 -23.89 73.24 102.94
N GLN A 317 -24.43 72.06 102.60
CA GLN A 317 -25.66 71.88 101.81
C GLN A 317 -26.88 72.68 102.34
N PRO A 318 -27.45 73.58 101.53
CA PRO A 318 -28.77 74.17 101.77
C PRO A 318 -29.89 73.13 101.57
N SER A 319 -31.03 73.32 102.24
CA SER A 319 -32.16 72.37 102.12
C SER A 319 -32.90 72.54 100.80
N GLY A 320 -33.02 71.47 100.01
CA GLY A 320 -33.58 71.52 98.65
C GLY A 320 -32.59 72.05 97.63
N TYR A 321 -31.29 71.92 97.90
CA TYR A 321 -30.23 72.25 96.97
C TYR A 321 -29.19 71.11 96.96
N VAL A 322 -28.61 70.84 95.80
CA VAL A 322 -27.60 69.80 95.55
C VAL A 322 -26.29 70.42 95.08
N LEU A 323 -25.22 69.62 94.93
CA LEU A 323 -23.93 70.07 94.41
C LEU A 323 -23.89 70.07 92.88
N ASP A 324 -24.64 69.16 92.27
CA ASP A 324 -24.71 69.00 90.83
C ASP A 324 -25.61 70.09 90.23
N SER A 325 -25.21 70.64 89.09
CA SER A 325 -25.90 71.73 88.38
C SER A 325 -26.51 71.30 87.05
N SER A 326 -26.43 70.01 86.74
CA SER A 326 -26.47 69.54 85.36
C SER A 326 -27.87 69.13 84.90
N ASP A 327 -28.89 69.50 85.66
CA ASP A 327 -30.30 69.30 85.33
C ASP A 327 -30.75 70.28 84.23
N CYS A 328 -31.37 69.75 83.17
CA CYS A 328 -31.88 70.49 82.03
C CYS A 328 -33.40 70.77 82.07
N ASP A 329 -34.18 70.05 82.89
CA ASP A 329 -35.57 70.39 83.26
C ASP A 329 -35.88 69.97 84.72
N ASP A 330 -35.50 70.84 85.67
CA ASP A 330 -35.78 70.86 87.13
C ASP A 330 -37.30 70.86 87.48
N THR A 331 -38.15 70.34 86.60
CA THR A 331 -39.56 70.08 86.81
C THR A 331 -40.03 68.68 86.41
N ASP A 332 -39.19 67.83 85.79
CA ASP A 332 -39.47 66.43 85.50
C ASP A 332 -38.30 65.48 85.83
N SER A 333 -38.39 64.84 87.00
CA SER A 333 -37.51 63.81 87.60
C SER A 333 -37.20 62.54 86.78
N LEU A 334 -37.43 62.57 85.47
CA LEU A 334 -37.03 61.60 84.46
C LEU A 334 -36.04 62.19 83.43
N VAL A 335 -35.76 63.50 83.50
CA VAL A 335 -34.93 64.28 82.59
C VAL A 335 -33.73 64.81 83.37
N PHE A 336 -32.64 64.04 83.41
CA PHE A 336 -31.47 64.33 84.23
C PHE A 336 -30.21 63.63 83.70
N PRO A 337 -28.98 64.08 84.06
CA PRO A 337 -27.71 63.44 83.73
C PRO A 337 -27.68 61.92 83.90
N GLY A 338 -27.76 61.19 82.78
CA GLY A 338 -27.83 59.72 82.75
C GLY A 338 -29.23 59.13 83.00
N GLY A 339 -30.27 59.84 82.58
CA GLY A 339 -31.64 59.37 82.45
C GLY A 339 -31.83 58.32 81.33
N ASP A 340 -33.04 57.76 81.24
CA ASP A 340 -33.40 56.83 80.16
C ASP A 340 -33.79 57.64 78.90
N GLN A 341 -32.96 57.65 77.86
CA GLN A 341 -33.26 58.35 76.60
C GLN A 341 -34.24 57.57 75.69
N TYR A 342 -35.08 58.29 74.95
CA TYR A 342 -36.09 57.75 74.03
C TYR A 342 -36.18 58.58 72.74
N CYS A 343 -36.60 57.95 71.64
CA CYS A 343 -36.84 58.56 70.33
C CYS A 343 -38.13 59.41 70.30
N ASN A 344 -38.17 60.51 71.07
CA ASN A 344 -39.36 61.33 71.28
C ASN A 344 -39.20 62.85 71.02
N GLY A 345 -37.99 63.32 70.75
CA GLY A 345 -37.66 64.71 70.45
C GLY A 345 -37.33 65.59 71.66
N GLU A 346 -37.16 65.01 72.85
CA GLU A 346 -36.67 65.68 74.06
C GLU A 346 -35.28 65.12 74.45
N ASP A 347 -34.45 65.97 75.08
CA ASP A 347 -33.17 65.62 75.69
C ASP A 347 -33.47 65.10 77.11
N GLY A 348 -33.42 63.79 77.32
CA GLY A 348 -33.86 63.10 78.54
C GLY A 348 -32.73 62.67 79.47
N ASP A 349 -31.49 62.68 78.99
CA ASP A 349 -30.30 62.41 79.81
C ASP A 349 -29.44 63.67 80.05
N CYS A 350 -29.83 64.82 79.49
CA CYS A 350 -29.19 66.14 79.64
C CYS A 350 -27.76 66.24 79.11
N ASP A 351 -27.31 65.36 78.20
CA ASP A 351 -25.98 65.45 77.59
C ASP A 351 -25.89 66.49 76.45
N GLY A 352 -27.04 66.92 75.92
CA GLY A 352 -27.19 67.90 74.84
C GLY A 352 -27.49 67.31 73.46
N ASN A 353 -27.56 65.98 73.33
CA ASN A 353 -28.06 65.24 72.19
C ASN A 353 -29.57 64.96 72.33
N ILE A 354 -30.22 64.68 71.22
CA ILE A 354 -31.67 64.38 71.16
C ILE A 354 -31.86 63.25 70.15
N ASP A 355 -32.64 62.23 70.53
CA ASP A 355 -32.96 61.07 69.69
C ASP A 355 -31.71 60.32 69.19
N GLU A 356 -30.76 60.06 70.10
CA GLU A 356 -29.48 59.38 69.82
C GLU A 356 -29.57 57.85 69.73
N SER A 357 -28.46 57.22 69.32
CA SER A 357 -28.38 55.82 68.89
C SER A 357 -28.67 54.77 69.96
N ASP A 358 -28.43 55.07 71.23
CA ASP A 358 -28.64 54.19 72.39
C ASP A 358 -29.95 54.48 73.14
N SER A 359 -30.81 55.34 72.58
CA SER A 359 -32.21 55.49 72.99
C SER A 359 -32.88 54.11 73.13
N LEU A 360 -33.65 53.90 74.21
CA LEU A 360 -34.25 52.60 74.54
C LEU A 360 -35.22 52.03 73.49
N ASP A 361 -35.72 52.87 72.59
CA ASP A 361 -36.57 52.51 71.46
C ASP A 361 -35.99 52.88 70.07
N ALA A 362 -34.67 53.07 69.99
CA ALA A 362 -33.96 53.11 68.71
C ALA A 362 -34.17 51.80 67.93
N LEU A 363 -34.33 51.92 66.60
CA LEU A 363 -34.41 50.78 65.70
C LEU A 363 -33.02 50.43 65.19
N THR A 364 -32.75 49.14 65.01
CA THR A 364 -31.58 48.68 64.28
C THR A 364 -31.83 48.83 62.79
N TRP A 365 -30.88 49.43 62.09
CA TRP A 365 -30.82 49.55 60.64
C TRP A 365 -29.54 48.88 60.16
N TYR A 366 -29.60 48.27 58.99
CA TYR A 366 -28.50 47.56 58.33
C TYR A 366 -27.98 48.45 57.22
N ILE A 367 -26.67 48.47 56.97
CA ILE A 367 -26.12 49.23 55.84
C ILE A 367 -26.75 48.72 54.53
N ASP A 368 -26.80 49.57 53.51
CA ASP A 368 -27.32 49.28 52.18
C ASP A 368 -26.26 49.82 51.21
N GLY A 369 -25.24 48.99 50.93
CA GLY A 369 -23.99 49.38 50.29
C GLY A 369 -24.12 49.69 48.80
N ASP A 370 -24.95 48.92 48.09
CA ASP A 370 -25.20 49.03 46.64
C ASP A 370 -26.48 49.79 46.26
N SER A 371 -27.40 50.05 47.22
CA SER A 371 -28.68 50.76 47.06
C SER A 371 -29.87 49.94 46.51
N ASP A 372 -29.91 48.63 46.70
CA ASP A 372 -31.01 47.73 46.28
C ASP A 372 -32.22 47.68 47.25
N ASN A 373 -32.05 48.20 48.47
CA ASN A 373 -32.98 48.25 49.62
C ASN A 373 -33.03 46.99 50.54
N PHE A 374 -32.12 46.05 50.38
CA PHE A 374 -31.74 45.07 51.40
C PHE A 374 -30.46 45.56 52.10
N GLY A 375 -29.88 44.76 53.00
CA GLY A 375 -28.72 45.22 53.76
C GLY A 375 -28.02 44.17 54.62
N ASP A 376 -26.71 44.37 54.82
CA ASP A 376 -25.81 43.46 55.54
C ASP A 376 -26.20 43.27 57.02
N SER A 377 -26.56 42.03 57.36
CA SER A 377 -26.85 41.62 58.74
C SER A 377 -25.67 41.78 59.73
N SER A 378 -24.43 41.82 59.23
CA SER A 378 -23.19 41.96 59.99
C SER A 378 -22.88 43.43 60.37
N THR A 379 -23.26 44.37 59.50
CA THR A 379 -22.99 45.81 59.65
C THR A 379 -24.28 46.58 59.94
N SER A 380 -24.51 46.87 61.22
CA SER A 380 -25.73 47.55 61.67
C SER A 380 -25.50 48.75 62.60
N LEU A 381 -26.43 49.69 62.54
CA LEU A 381 -26.45 50.92 63.32
C LEU A 381 -27.83 51.10 64.00
N SER A 382 -27.83 51.41 65.29
CA SER A 382 -29.06 51.81 65.99
C SER A 382 -29.36 53.29 65.77
N ALA A 383 -30.58 53.63 65.33
CA ALA A 383 -31.03 55.00 65.15
C ALA A 383 -32.56 55.16 65.28
N CYS A 384 -32.99 56.33 65.73
CA CYS A 384 -34.41 56.70 65.84
C CYS A 384 -35.12 56.90 64.49
N THR A 385 -34.37 57.15 63.42
CA THR A 385 -34.85 57.27 62.04
C THR A 385 -33.85 56.65 61.07
N GLU A 386 -34.35 56.09 59.97
CA GLU A 386 -33.60 55.57 58.81
C GLU A 386 -32.38 56.46 58.47
N PRO A 387 -31.15 55.97 58.75
CA PRO A 387 -29.93 56.64 58.32
C PRO A 387 -29.81 56.62 56.79
N SER A 388 -29.01 57.53 56.22
CA SER A 388 -28.80 57.56 54.77
C SER A 388 -27.87 56.41 54.36
N GLY A 389 -28.32 55.53 53.46
CA GLY A 389 -27.58 54.32 53.05
C GLY A 389 -27.71 53.17 54.05
N TYR A 390 -28.86 53.07 54.71
CA TYR A 390 -29.21 52.00 55.63
C TYR A 390 -30.71 51.67 55.49
N VAL A 391 -31.08 50.40 55.61
CA VAL A 391 -32.48 49.92 55.58
C VAL A 391 -32.86 49.09 56.80
N SER A 392 -34.12 48.65 56.85
CA SER A 392 -34.66 47.86 57.97
C SER A 392 -34.73 46.36 57.71
N ASP A 393 -34.49 45.91 56.48
CA ASP A 393 -34.33 44.49 56.17
C ASP A 393 -32.86 44.09 56.28
N ALA A 394 -32.60 42.82 56.54
CA ALA A 394 -31.29 42.33 57.01
C ALA A 394 -30.91 40.99 56.34
N THR A 395 -31.39 40.82 55.12
CA THR A 395 -31.49 39.53 54.43
C THR A 395 -30.64 39.48 53.17
N ASP A 396 -29.82 40.50 52.97
CA ASP A 396 -28.80 40.53 51.93
C ASP A 396 -27.69 39.51 52.23
N CYS A 397 -27.13 38.93 51.18
CA CYS A 397 -26.00 38.02 51.23
C CYS A 397 -24.72 38.57 50.57
N ASP A 398 -24.79 39.64 49.75
CA ASP A 398 -23.66 40.45 49.28
C ASP A 398 -24.05 41.92 49.07
N ASP A 399 -23.96 42.70 50.17
CA ASP A 399 -24.22 44.16 50.27
C ASP A 399 -23.31 45.04 49.38
N THR A 400 -22.52 44.44 48.49
CA THR A 400 -21.70 45.13 47.50
C THR A 400 -22.22 44.98 46.06
N ASP A 401 -23.19 44.11 45.80
CA ASP A 401 -23.79 43.89 44.48
C ASP A 401 -25.33 43.91 44.51
N GLY A 402 -25.91 45.03 44.08
CA GLY A 402 -27.36 45.26 44.09
C GLY A 402 -28.17 44.51 43.04
N ASP A 403 -27.58 43.51 42.37
CA ASP A 403 -28.31 42.45 41.66
C ASP A 403 -28.43 41.14 42.52
N THR A 404 -27.77 41.05 43.69
CA THR A 404 -27.77 39.91 44.66
C THR A 404 -28.65 40.19 45.88
N TYR A 405 -29.88 39.66 45.92
CA TYR A 405 -30.81 39.87 47.05
C TYR A 405 -32.00 38.89 47.06
N PRO A 406 -32.69 38.73 48.21
CA PRO A 406 -33.89 37.89 48.36
C PRO A 406 -34.96 38.01 47.25
N GLY A 407 -34.92 37.07 46.32
CA GLY A 407 -35.81 37.00 45.15
C GLY A 407 -35.37 37.84 43.94
N ALA A 408 -34.07 37.99 43.73
CA ALA A 408 -33.45 38.34 42.45
C ALA A 408 -33.75 37.28 41.35
N ASP A 409 -33.18 37.48 40.16
CA ASP A 409 -33.18 36.48 39.08
C ASP A 409 -31.84 35.72 39.17
N GLU A 410 -31.85 34.41 39.46
CA GLU A 410 -30.66 33.53 39.54
C GLU A 410 -29.91 33.38 38.20
N TYR A 411 -28.58 33.27 38.25
CA TYR A 411 -27.69 32.95 37.12
C TYR A 411 -26.75 31.78 37.43
N CYS A 412 -26.16 31.21 36.38
CA CYS A 412 -25.23 30.08 36.45
C CYS A 412 -23.75 30.52 36.55
N ASP A 413 -23.42 31.40 37.50
CA ASP A 413 -22.06 31.94 37.68
C ASP A 413 -21.35 31.49 38.97
N GLY A 414 -22.01 30.67 39.80
CA GLY A 414 -21.49 30.16 41.06
C GLY A 414 -21.75 31.06 42.26
N HIS A 415 -22.69 32.02 42.18
CA HIS A 415 -23.18 32.83 43.30
C HIS A 415 -24.61 32.41 43.73
N ASP A 416 -25.12 32.98 44.82
CA ASP A 416 -26.44 32.69 45.43
C ASP A 416 -27.25 33.99 45.33
N ASP A 417 -27.58 34.37 44.08
CA ASP A 417 -28.11 35.70 43.71
C ASP A 417 -29.41 36.02 44.43
N ASP A 418 -30.28 35.03 44.66
CA ASP A 418 -31.57 35.22 45.31
C ASP A 418 -31.54 34.96 46.83
N CYS A 419 -30.35 34.70 47.40
CA CYS A 419 -30.06 34.48 48.82
C CYS A 419 -30.96 33.41 49.50
N ASP A 420 -31.48 32.40 48.79
CA ASP A 420 -32.22 31.26 49.38
C ASP A 420 -31.32 30.23 50.07
N GLY A 421 -30.02 30.22 49.73
CA GLY A 421 -29.01 29.30 50.25
C GLY A 421 -28.66 28.18 49.26
N SER A 422 -28.92 28.38 47.97
CA SER A 422 -28.85 27.35 46.92
C SER A 422 -28.21 27.90 45.62
N THR A 423 -26.89 27.89 45.57
CA THR A 423 -26.09 28.29 44.39
C THR A 423 -26.45 27.50 43.12
N ASP A 424 -26.56 28.20 41.97
CA ASP A 424 -26.74 27.63 40.62
C ASP A 424 -27.99 26.72 40.45
N GLU A 425 -29.17 27.19 40.85
CA GLU A 425 -30.43 26.41 40.79
C GLU A 425 -30.90 26.07 39.34
N SER A 426 -31.78 25.07 39.21
CA SER A 426 -32.25 24.57 37.90
C SER A 426 -33.21 25.50 37.14
N ASP A 427 -33.66 26.58 37.76
CA ASP A 427 -34.48 27.65 37.17
C ASP A 427 -33.75 29.00 37.05
N ALA A 428 -32.42 29.02 37.24
CA ALA A 428 -31.55 30.11 36.82
C ALA A 428 -31.80 30.51 35.35
N VAL A 429 -31.72 31.80 35.06
CA VAL A 429 -32.21 32.43 33.82
C VAL A 429 -31.45 31.95 32.58
N ASP A 430 -30.17 31.60 32.73
CA ASP A 430 -29.30 31.09 31.68
C ASP A 430 -29.02 29.58 31.78
N ALA A 431 -29.72 28.85 32.67
CA ALA A 431 -29.57 27.41 32.84
C ALA A 431 -29.72 26.64 31.51
N GLY A 432 -28.68 25.88 31.18
CA GLY A 432 -28.61 25.07 29.96
C GLY A 432 -29.68 23.98 29.93
N THR A 433 -30.19 23.66 28.74
CA THR A 433 -30.96 22.43 28.52
C THR A 433 -30.02 21.35 28.00
N TRP A 434 -29.95 20.23 28.71
CA TRP A 434 -29.10 19.09 28.41
C TRP A 434 -29.97 17.89 28.03
N TYR A 435 -29.50 17.07 27.10
CA TYR A 435 -30.21 15.95 26.47
C TYR A 435 -29.49 14.64 26.80
N GLU A 436 -30.23 13.56 27.07
CA GLU A 436 -29.65 12.26 27.44
C GLU A 436 -28.75 11.75 26.29
N ASP A 437 -27.53 11.35 26.63
CA ASP A 437 -26.52 10.74 25.75
C ASP A 437 -26.25 9.34 26.33
N SER A 438 -26.95 8.34 25.81
CA SER A 438 -27.00 6.99 26.37
C SER A 438 -25.95 6.03 25.78
N ASP A 439 -25.29 6.37 24.67
CA ASP A 439 -24.24 5.55 24.06
C ASP A 439 -22.84 6.19 24.10
N GLY A 440 -22.74 7.50 24.31
CA GLY A 440 -21.51 8.23 24.60
C GLY A 440 -20.86 8.89 23.38
N ASP A 441 -21.60 9.20 22.32
CA ASP A 441 -21.05 9.78 21.08
C ASP A 441 -20.97 11.33 21.09
N SER A 442 -21.57 11.98 22.11
CA SER A 442 -21.67 13.43 22.33
C SER A 442 -22.84 14.16 21.64
N TYR A 443 -23.73 13.44 20.96
CA TYR A 443 -25.06 13.92 20.59
C TYR A 443 -26.10 13.40 21.60
N GLY A 444 -27.27 14.05 21.64
CA GLY A 444 -28.24 13.80 22.70
C GLY A 444 -29.69 13.74 22.23
N ASN A 445 -30.49 12.99 22.97
CA ASN A 445 -31.87 12.67 22.64
C ASN A 445 -32.82 13.86 22.84
N LEU A 446 -33.30 14.46 21.75
CA LEU A 446 -34.31 15.55 21.78
C LEU A 446 -35.57 15.22 22.60
N SER A 447 -35.90 13.94 22.82
CA SER A 447 -37.07 13.50 23.59
C SER A 447 -36.83 13.37 25.10
N VAL A 448 -35.58 13.39 25.56
CA VAL A 448 -35.22 13.25 26.99
C VAL A 448 -34.24 14.37 27.36
N SER A 449 -34.74 15.37 28.10
CA SER A 449 -33.93 16.50 28.53
C SER A 449 -34.18 16.93 29.97
N VAL A 450 -33.18 17.62 30.52
CA VAL A 450 -33.10 18.22 31.85
C VAL A 450 -32.56 19.64 31.73
N VAL A 451 -32.79 20.48 32.75
CA VAL A 451 -32.30 21.87 32.79
C VAL A 451 -31.40 22.03 34.02
N GLY A 452 -30.31 22.78 33.88
CA GLY A 452 -29.39 23.13 34.95
C GLY A 452 -28.11 23.79 34.45
N CYS A 453 -27.33 24.37 35.35
CA CYS A 453 -26.13 25.14 35.01
C CYS A 453 -24.98 24.28 34.45
N THR A 454 -24.86 23.02 34.85
CA THR A 454 -23.84 22.09 34.35
C THR A 454 -24.45 20.81 33.78
N ALA A 455 -23.75 20.22 32.81
CA ALA A 455 -24.14 18.96 32.18
C ALA A 455 -24.19 17.80 33.19
N PRO A 456 -25.37 17.17 33.42
CA PRO A 456 -25.41 15.95 34.22
C PRO A 456 -24.65 14.81 33.54
N THR A 457 -24.13 13.86 34.31
CA THR A 457 -23.40 12.72 33.75
C THR A 457 -24.30 11.89 32.83
N GLY A 458 -23.89 11.71 31.56
CA GLY A 458 -24.70 11.06 30.52
C GLY A 458 -25.70 12.00 29.84
N TYR A 459 -25.43 13.30 29.84
CA TYR A 459 -26.21 14.31 29.13
C TYR A 459 -25.28 15.32 28.43
N VAL A 460 -25.70 15.84 27.27
CA VAL A 460 -24.95 16.80 26.44
C VAL A 460 -25.83 17.95 25.96
N ALA A 461 -25.22 19.03 25.44
CA ALA A 461 -25.96 20.23 25.01
C ALA A 461 -26.59 20.08 23.61
N ASP A 462 -26.02 19.22 22.77
CA ASP A 462 -26.55 18.97 21.43
C ASP A 462 -27.76 18.02 21.50
N ASN A 463 -28.72 18.19 20.59
CA ASN A 463 -30.01 17.50 20.58
C ASN A 463 -30.36 16.86 19.24
N THR A 464 -29.34 16.63 18.42
CA THR A 464 -29.44 16.29 17.01
C THR A 464 -29.26 14.79 16.73
N ASP A 465 -29.19 13.98 17.78
CA ASP A 465 -29.19 12.52 17.72
C ASP A 465 -30.54 11.97 17.24
N CYS A 466 -30.49 11.01 16.32
CA CYS A 466 -31.62 10.29 15.76
C CYS A 466 -31.79 8.84 16.28
N ASP A 467 -30.75 8.20 16.84
CA ASP A 467 -30.81 6.92 17.58
C ASP A 467 -29.75 6.84 18.70
N ASP A 468 -30.07 7.49 19.83
CA ASP A 468 -29.50 7.47 21.21
C ASP A 468 -29.34 6.05 21.85
N SER A 469 -28.99 5.07 21.02
CA SER A 469 -28.59 3.74 21.42
C SER A 469 -27.50 3.14 20.51
N ASP A 470 -27.05 3.87 19.49
CA ASP A 470 -25.98 3.52 18.57
C ASP A 470 -25.04 4.71 18.32
N SER A 471 -23.86 4.67 18.94
CA SER A 471 -22.80 5.68 18.83
C SER A 471 -22.13 5.80 17.45
N THR A 472 -22.84 5.38 16.40
CA THR A 472 -22.50 5.52 14.99
C THR A 472 -23.60 6.22 14.18
N ALA A 473 -24.65 6.72 14.84
CA ALA A 473 -25.71 7.55 14.25
C ALA A 473 -25.67 8.98 14.82
N GLY A 474 -25.09 9.92 14.07
CA GLY A 474 -24.95 11.31 14.52
C GLY A 474 -24.58 12.30 13.41
N PRO A 475 -24.87 13.60 13.58
CA PRO A 475 -24.62 14.65 12.58
C PRO A 475 -23.25 14.63 11.91
N GLY A 476 -23.24 14.38 10.59
CA GLY A 476 -22.02 14.40 9.79
C GLY A 476 -21.12 13.17 9.95
N VAL A 477 -21.62 12.09 10.56
CA VAL A 477 -21.16 10.74 10.24
C VAL A 477 -21.39 10.47 8.74
N ALA A 478 -20.60 9.58 8.14
CA ALA A 478 -20.85 9.18 6.75
C ALA A 478 -21.88 8.04 6.73
N GLU A 479 -22.92 8.19 5.91
CA GLU A 479 -23.92 7.16 5.65
C GLU A 479 -23.28 5.78 5.39
N VAL A 480 -23.89 4.74 5.94
CA VAL A 480 -23.55 3.35 5.68
C VAL A 480 -24.80 2.66 5.15
N CYS A 481 -24.66 2.08 3.97
CA CYS A 481 -25.69 1.34 3.25
C CYS A 481 -26.26 0.15 4.06
N ASP A 482 -27.19 0.42 4.98
CA ASP A 482 -27.80 -0.53 5.91
C ASP A 482 -29.28 -0.26 6.23
N GLY A 483 -29.83 0.87 5.76
CA GLY A 483 -31.22 1.28 5.95
C GLY A 483 -31.50 2.08 7.23
N VAL A 484 -30.46 2.60 7.89
CA VAL A 484 -30.52 3.60 8.97
C VAL A 484 -30.13 4.98 8.41
N ASP A 485 -30.61 6.03 9.07
CA ASP A 485 -30.20 7.43 8.88
C ASP A 485 -29.00 7.63 9.82
N ASN A 486 -27.76 7.45 9.33
CA ASN A 486 -26.56 7.50 10.18
C ASN A 486 -26.06 8.93 10.38
N ASP A 487 -26.29 9.84 9.43
CA ASP A 487 -25.88 11.25 9.53
C ASP A 487 -26.95 12.17 10.13
N CYS A 488 -28.13 11.62 10.43
CA CYS A 488 -29.29 12.30 11.00
C CYS A 488 -29.83 13.49 10.16
N ASP A 489 -29.58 13.54 8.83
CA ASP A 489 -30.12 14.59 7.96
C ASP A 489 -31.61 14.38 7.58
N GLY A 490 -32.15 13.17 7.80
CA GLY A 490 -33.52 12.79 7.50
C GLY A 490 -33.72 12.09 6.15
N MET A 491 -32.64 11.81 5.42
CA MET A 491 -32.56 10.84 4.32
C MET A 491 -32.06 9.49 4.89
N VAL A 492 -31.92 8.47 4.04
CA VAL A 492 -31.43 7.14 4.44
C VAL A 492 -30.60 6.61 3.27
N ASP A 493 -29.41 6.10 3.56
CA ASP A 493 -28.43 5.56 2.62
C ASP A 493 -27.98 6.58 1.54
N GLU A 494 -28.00 7.89 1.84
CA GLU A 494 -27.66 8.94 0.85
C GLU A 494 -26.19 8.87 0.42
N GLY A 495 -25.90 9.14 -0.86
CA GLY A 495 -24.53 9.20 -1.38
C GLY A 495 -23.77 7.86 -1.41
N VAL A 496 -24.32 6.78 -0.82
CA VAL A 496 -23.72 5.44 -0.77
C VAL A 496 -24.47 4.39 -1.59
N GLU A 497 -25.66 4.70 -2.11
CA GLU A 497 -26.31 3.90 -3.16
C GLU A 497 -25.39 3.75 -4.38
N ILE A 498 -25.32 2.53 -4.92
CA ILE A 498 -24.55 2.21 -6.12
C ILE A 498 -25.49 2.29 -7.33
N THR A 499 -25.13 3.07 -8.34
CA THR A 499 -25.84 3.03 -9.63
C THR A 499 -25.58 1.70 -10.33
N TYR A 500 -26.63 0.91 -10.47
CA TYR A 500 -26.64 -0.32 -11.27
C TYR A 500 -27.34 -0.08 -12.62
N TYR A 501 -26.99 -0.87 -13.63
CA TYR A 501 -27.48 -0.79 -15.01
C TYR A 501 -28.20 -2.08 -15.36
N LEU A 502 -29.34 -1.99 -16.05
CA LEU A 502 -30.10 -3.17 -16.47
C LEU A 502 -29.25 -4.07 -17.38
N ASP A 503 -29.26 -5.37 -17.10
CA ASP A 503 -28.71 -6.47 -17.90
C ASP A 503 -29.90 -7.34 -18.36
N SER A 504 -30.48 -6.99 -19.51
CA SER A 504 -31.75 -7.55 -19.98
C SER A 504 -31.59 -8.84 -20.79
N ASP A 505 -30.39 -9.22 -21.22
CA ASP A 505 -30.13 -10.49 -21.90
C ASP A 505 -29.25 -11.49 -21.11
N SER A 506 -28.69 -11.05 -19.99
CA SER A 506 -27.95 -11.83 -18.99
C SER A 506 -26.53 -12.25 -19.41
N ASP A 507 -25.79 -11.35 -20.06
CA ASP A 507 -24.38 -11.56 -20.44
C ASP A 507 -23.36 -10.97 -19.44
N GLY A 508 -23.80 -10.08 -18.54
CA GLY A 508 -22.98 -9.43 -17.52
C GLY A 508 -22.60 -7.97 -17.81
N TYR A 509 -23.02 -7.42 -18.95
CA TYR A 509 -22.93 -6.00 -19.29
C TYR A 509 -24.31 -5.32 -19.16
N GLY A 510 -24.36 -3.98 -19.14
CA GLY A 510 -25.62 -3.28 -18.92
C GLY A 510 -25.79 -1.94 -19.64
N ASP A 511 -27.05 -1.57 -19.91
CA ASP A 511 -27.43 -0.37 -20.66
C ASP A 511 -27.34 0.91 -19.81
N ALA A 512 -26.46 1.83 -20.22
CA ALA A 512 -26.35 3.19 -19.67
C ALA A 512 -27.66 4.01 -19.66
N SER A 513 -28.69 3.58 -20.39
CA SER A 513 -30.01 4.20 -20.50
C SER A 513 -31.00 3.76 -19.42
N PHE A 514 -30.72 2.67 -18.70
CA PHE A 514 -31.61 2.07 -17.71
C PHE A 514 -30.89 1.81 -16.38
N THR A 515 -30.79 2.86 -15.57
CA THR A 515 -30.21 2.81 -14.23
C THR A 515 -31.24 2.55 -13.14
N ASP A 516 -30.79 1.96 -12.04
CA ASP A 516 -31.47 1.95 -10.73
C ASP A 516 -30.37 2.20 -9.67
N GLU A 517 -30.68 2.94 -8.61
CA GLU A 517 -29.75 3.24 -7.51
C GLU A 517 -30.23 2.42 -6.30
N ASP A 518 -29.35 1.58 -5.76
CA ASP A 518 -29.66 0.65 -4.67
C ASP A 518 -28.36 0.33 -3.89
N CYS A 519 -28.53 -0.16 -2.68
CA CYS A 519 -27.50 -0.73 -1.83
C CYS A 519 -26.90 -2.05 -2.34
N SER A 520 -27.67 -2.80 -3.15
CA SER A 520 -27.22 -4.08 -3.70
C SER A 520 -27.85 -4.35 -5.06
N ALA A 521 -27.10 -5.00 -5.96
CA ALA A 521 -27.50 -5.19 -7.36
C ALA A 521 -28.94 -5.73 -7.49
N PRO A 522 -29.88 -4.94 -8.03
CA PRO A 522 -31.23 -5.42 -8.29
C PRO A 522 -31.23 -6.62 -9.24
N SER A 523 -32.23 -7.49 -9.13
CA SER A 523 -32.29 -8.72 -9.92
C SER A 523 -32.36 -8.43 -11.43
N GLY A 524 -31.28 -8.71 -12.15
CA GLY A 524 -31.14 -8.41 -13.58
C GLY A 524 -30.45 -7.08 -13.86
N TYR A 525 -29.62 -6.60 -12.93
CA TYR A 525 -28.78 -5.42 -13.09
C TYR A 525 -27.32 -5.73 -12.73
N VAL A 526 -26.39 -4.99 -13.34
CA VAL A 526 -24.92 -5.08 -13.16
C VAL A 526 -24.30 -3.72 -12.87
N THR A 527 -23.03 -3.67 -12.48
CA THR A 527 -22.33 -2.42 -12.08
C THR A 527 -21.69 -1.64 -13.23
N ASN A 528 -21.77 -2.13 -14.47
CA ASN A 528 -21.13 -1.53 -15.63
C ASN A 528 -22.18 -1.07 -16.65
N SER A 529 -21.84 -0.04 -17.43
CA SER A 529 -22.75 0.67 -18.33
C SER A 529 -22.30 0.61 -19.80
N ILE A 530 -21.62 -0.47 -20.17
CA ILE A 530 -20.78 -0.54 -21.38
C ILE A 530 -21.35 -1.49 -22.44
N ASP A 531 -22.59 -1.94 -22.28
CA ASP A 531 -23.32 -2.65 -23.33
C ASP A 531 -23.83 -1.66 -24.40
N CYS A 532 -23.71 -2.03 -25.67
CA CYS A 532 -24.22 -1.27 -26.81
C CYS A 532 -25.47 -1.88 -27.50
N ASP A 533 -25.88 -3.11 -27.16
CA ASP A 533 -27.19 -3.71 -27.47
C ASP A 533 -27.61 -4.76 -26.41
N ASP A 534 -28.06 -4.28 -25.24
CA ASP A 534 -28.66 -4.99 -24.07
C ASP A 534 -29.89 -5.89 -24.40
N SER A 535 -30.16 -6.13 -25.69
CA SER A 535 -31.13 -7.11 -26.18
C SER A 535 -30.50 -8.32 -26.87
N ASN A 536 -29.17 -8.38 -26.97
CA ASN A 536 -28.40 -9.38 -27.67
C ASN A 536 -27.00 -9.65 -27.08
N SER A 537 -26.93 -10.70 -26.24
CA SER A 537 -25.78 -11.25 -25.49
C SER A 537 -24.52 -11.67 -26.29
N ALA A 538 -24.39 -11.20 -27.52
CA ALA A 538 -23.28 -11.38 -28.44
C ALA A 538 -22.72 -10.04 -28.95
N ILE A 539 -23.24 -8.92 -28.44
CA ILE A 539 -22.79 -7.55 -28.71
C ILE A 539 -22.46 -6.94 -27.34
N ASN A 540 -21.20 -6.99 -26.92
CA ASN A 540 -20.74 -6.49 -25.62
C ASN A 540 -19.20 -6.37 -25.61
N PRO A 541 -18.58 -5.64 -24.66
CA PRO A 541 -17.13 -5.43 -24.59
C PRO A 541 -16.20 -6.63 -24.37
N ALA A 542 -16.72 -7.87 -24.33
CA ALA A 542 -15.93 -9.10 -24.38
C ALA A 542 -16.31 -10.02 -25.55
N ALA A 543 -17.20 -9.56 -26.44
CA ALA A 543 -17.44 -10.20 -27.72
C ALA A 543 -16.16 -10.17 -28.58
N THR A 544 -16.18 -10.91 -29.67
CA THR A 544 -15.15 -10.86 -30.69
C THR A 544 -15.83 -10.43 -31.97
N GLU A 545 -15.26 -9.44 -32.66
CA GLU A 545 -15.75 -8.98 -33.95
C GLU A 545 -16.06 -10.13 -34.92
N VAL A 546 -17.17 -9.97 -35.65
CA VAL A 546 -17.60 -10.83 -36.73
C VAL A 546 -17.91 -9.93 -37.93
N CYS A 547 -17.46 -10.33 -39.13
CA CYS A 547 -17.68 -9.56 -40.36
C CYS A 547 -19.18 -9.54 -40.77
N ASP A 548 -19.98 -8.72 -40.10
CA ASP A 548 -21.41 -8.51 -40.34
C ASP A 548 -21.83 -7.03 -40.33
N SER A 549 -20.85 -6.12 -40.13
CA SER A 549 -20.99 -4.67 -40.05
C SER A 549 -21.82 -4.16 -38.87
N ILE A 550 -21.79 -4.90 -37.77
CA ILE A 550 -22.16 -4.48 -36.42
C ILE A 550 -20.85 -4.34 -35.62
N ASP A 551 -20.78 -3.32 -34.77
CA ASP A 551 -19.80 -3.19 -33.69
C ASP A 551 -20.16 -4.23 -32.64
N ASN A 552 -19.49 -5.39 -32.60
CA ASN A 552 -19.80 -6.46 -31.66
C ASN A 552 -19.11 -6.25 -30.32
N ASP A 553 -17.88 -5.74 -30.29
CA ASP A 553 -17.13 -5.51 -29.03
C ASP A 553 -17.33 -4.11 -28.42
N CYS A 554 -18.23 -3.30 -28.99
CA CYS A 554 -18.61 -1.98 -28.51
C CYS A 554 -17.45 -0.96 -28.42
N ASP A 555 -16.31 -1.18 -29.09
CA ASP A 555 -15.17 -0.24 -29.08
C ASP A 555 -15.36 0.99 -30.00
N SER A 556 -16.46 1.03 -30.77
CA SER A 556 -16.83 2.04 -31.79
C SER A 556 -16.07 1.97 -33.12
N ALA A 557 -15.23 0.96 -33.34
CA ALA A 557 -14.90 0.44 -34.66
C ALA A 557 -15.96 -0.59 -35.11
N VAL A 558 -15.73 -1.24 -36.24
CA VAL A 558 -16.66 -2.15 -36.91
C VAL A 558 -15.83 -3.03 -37.86
N ASP A 559 -15.95 -4.35 -37.73
CA ASP A 559 -15.26 -5.37 -38.52
C ASP A 559 -13.70 -5.26 -38.47
N GLU A 560 -13.08 -4.64 -37.45
CA GLU A 560 -11.62 -4.48 -37.36
C GLU A 560 -10.88 -5.75 -36.94
N GLY A 561 -9.58 -5.80 -37.23
CA GLY A 561 -8.77 -7.03 -37.12
C GLY A 561 -9.11 -8.12 -38.16
N LEU A 562 -10.32 -8.14 -38.73
CA LEU A 562 -10.82 -9.17 -39.63
C LEU A 562 -10.45 -8.94 -41.12
N SER A 563 -9.17 -8.77 -41.47
CA SER A 563 -8.77 -8.64 -42.89
C SER A 563 -8.18 -9.94 -43.45
N PHE A 564 -8.85 -10.56 -44.42
CA PHE A 564 -8.32 -11.68 -45.20
C PHE A 564 -7.96 -11.22 -46.62
N THR A 565 -6.83 -11.68 -47.13
CA THR A 565 -6.47 -11.51 -48.55
C THR A 565 -6.93 -12.72 -49.33
N TYR A 566 -7.78 -12.48 -50.33
CA TYR A 566 -8.22 -13.49 -51.27
C TYR A 566 -7.61 -13.22 -52.65
N TYR A 567 -7.41 -14.26 -53.45
CA TYR A 567 -6.81 -14.25 -54.78
C TYR A 567 -7.87 -14.63 -55.81
N LEU A 568 -7.87 -13.99 -56.97
CA LEU A 568 -8.84 -14.28 -58.03
C LEU A 568 -8.71 -15.75 -58.47
N ASP A 569 -9.85 -16.43 -58.56
CA ASP A 569 -10.02 -17.81 -59.06
C ASP A 569 -10.92 -17.72 -60.31
N SER A 570 -10.30 -17.61 -61.48
CA SER A 570 -11.00 -17.31 -62.73
C SER A 570 -11.55 -18.56 -63.44
N ASP A 571 -11.03 -19.75 -63.16
CA ASP A 571 -11.44 -21.01 -63.79
C ASP A 571 -12.18 -22.00 -62.88
N THR A 572 -12.19 -21.75 -61.56
CA THR A 572 -12.96 -22.43 -60.50
C THR A 572 -12.44 -23.78 -60.04
N ASP A 573 -11.12 -23.99 -60.02
CA ASP A 573 -10.49 -25.20 -59.46
C ASP A 573 -10.23 -25.16 -57.93
N GLY A 574 -10.06 -23.97 -57.35
CA GLY A 574 -9.82 -23.76 -55.91
C GLY A 574 -8.49 -23.10 -55.56
N TYR A 575 -7.60 -22.88 -56.53
CA TYR A 575 -6.39 -22.07 -56.44
C TYR A 575 -6.64 -20.70 -57.10
N GLY A 576 -5.70 -19.74 -56.98
CA GLY A 576 -5.89 -18.41 -57.55
C GLY A 576 -4.60 -17.60 -57.75
N ASP A 577 -4.66 -16.59 -58.62
CA ASP A 577 -3.49 -15.82 -59.08
C ASP A 577 -2.98 -14.84 -58.00
N ALA A 578 -1.76 -15.07 -57.52
CA ALA A 578 -1.00 -14.19 -56.63
C ALA A 578 -0.86 -12.73 -57.12
N SER A 579 -1.06 -12.48 -58.42
CA SER A 579 -1.02 -11.17 -59.07
C SER A 579 -2.29 -10.32 -58.86
N TYR A 580 -3.41 -10.93 -58.44
CA TYR A 580 -4.70 -10.26 -58.22
C TYR A 580 -5.25 -10.44 -56.79
N PRO A 581 -4.52 -10.02 -55.74
CA PRO A 581 -5.03 -10.00 -54.37
C PRO A 581 -6.12 -8.93 -54.19
N ASP A 582 -7.15 -9.26 -53.41
CA ASP A 582 -8.13 -8.32 -52.86
C ASP A 582 -8.31 -8.62 -51.35
N THR A 583 -8.38 -7.58 -50.52
CA THR A 583 -8.33 -7.72 -49.05
C THR A 583 -9.63 -7.20 -48.43
N THR A 584 -10.44 -8.10 -47.87
CA THR A 584 -11.69 -7.75 -47.18
C THR A 584 -12.02 -8.74 -46.05
N CYS A 585 -13.02 -8.46 -45.22
CA CYS A 585 -13.42 -9.35 -44.12
C CYS A 585 -14.32 -10.52 -44.56
N SER A 586 -14.90 -10.47 -45.77
CA SER A 586 -15.86 -11.46 -46.26
C SER A 586 -15.36 -12.16 -47.53
N PRO A 587 -15.63 -13.46 -47.76
CA PRO A 587 -15.22 -14.14 -48.99
C PRO A 587 -15.76 -13.46 -50.26
N LEU A 588 -14.86 -13.04 -51.15
CA LEU A 588 -15.23 -12.52 -52.47
C LEU A 588 -15.71 -13.67 -53.38
N SER A 589 -16.81 -13.44 -54.09
CA SER A 589 -17.33 -14.41 -55.06
C SER A 589 -16.40 -14.53 -56.27
N GLY A 590 -15.76 -15.70 -56.44
CA GLY A 590 -14.76 -15.96 -57.49
C GLY A 590 -13.34 -15.63 -57.04
N TYR A 591 -13.09 -15.66 -55.73
CA TYR A 591 -11.75 -15.56 -55.14
C TYR A 591 -11.58 -16.65 -54.07
N VAL A 592 -10.35 -17.10 -53.85
CA VAL A 592 -9.97 -18.14 -52.88
C VAL A 592 -8.83 -17.66 -51.96
N LEU A 593 -8.48 -18.42 -50.93
CA LEU A 593 -7.37 -18.07 -50.02
C LEU A 593 -6.01 -18.57 -50.50
N ASP A 594 -5.98 -19.58 -51.37
CA ASP A 594 -4.74 -20.17 -51.88
C ASP A 594 -4.25 -19.38 -53.10
N SER A 595 -2.98 -18.99 -53.09
CA SER A 595 -2.38 -18.07 -54.09
C SER A 595 -1.40 -18.77 -55.04
N THR A 596 -1.48 -20.10 -55.13
CA THR A 596 -0.40 -20.94 -55.68
C THR A 596 -0.65 -21.40 -57.12
N ASP A 597 -1.65 -20.84 -57.79
CA ASP A 597 -1.94 -21.09 -59.20
C ASP A 597 -0.89 -20.43 -60.12
N CYS A 598 -0.43 -21.16 -61.13
CA CYS A 598 0.51 -20.69 -62.15
C CYS A 598 -0.13 -20.42 -63.54
N ASP A 599 -1.37 -20.83 -63.81
CA ASP A 599 -2.23 -20.34 -64.91
C ASP A 599 -3.73 -20.43 -64.52
N ASP A 600 -4.19 -19.42 -63.76
CA ASP A 600 -5.58 -19.14 -63.32
C ASP A 600 -6.64 -19.12 -64.44
N THR A 601 -6.29 -19.52 -65.67
CA THR A 601 -7.21 -19.64 -66.79
C THR A 601 -7.38 -21.06 -67.33
N ASP A 602 -6.67 -22.06 -66.81
CA ASP A 602 -6.83 -23.49 -67.14
C ASP A 602 -6.81 -24.41 -65.89
N PRO A 603 -7.95 -25.02 -65.49
CA PRO A 603 -8.14 -25.74 -64.22
C PRO A 603 -7.47 -27.14 -64.20
N ALA A 604 -6.44 -27.30 -65.02
CA ALA A 604 -5.55 -28.44 -65.13
C ALA A 604 -4.10 -28.05 -64.81
N ILE A 605 -3.83 -26.77 -64.50
CA ILE A 605 -2.51 -26.21 -64.17
C ILE A 605 -2.62 -25.60 -62.76
N ASN A 606 -2.37 -26.41 -61.73
CA ASN A 606 -2.44 -25.99 -60.32
C ASN A 606 -1.69 -26.99 -59.41
N PRO A 607 -1.29 -26.63 -58.19
CA PRO A 607 -0.56 -27.53 -57.27
C PRO A 607 -1.27 -28.80 -56.80
N GLY A 608 -2.53 -29.01 -57.16
CA GLY A 608 -3.27 -30.25 -56.96
C GLY A 608 -3.36 -31.12 -58.21
N ALA A 609 -2.83 -30.66 -59.35
CA ALA A 609 -2.85 -31.36 -60.61
C ALA A 609 -1.91 -32.58 -60.59
N THR A 610 -1.84 -33.27 -61.72
CA THR A 610 -0.86 -34.33 -61.95
C THR A 610 -0.24 -34.06 -63.29
N GLU A 611 1.09 -34.05 -63.34
CA GLU A 611 1.84 -33.89 -64.57
C GLU A 611 1.28 -34.72 -65.73
N VAL A 612 1.34 -34.13 -66.92
CA VAL A 612 1.00 -34.74 -68.19
C VAL A 612 2.08 -34.38 -69.18
N CYS A 613 2.68 -35.38 -69.85
CA CYS A 613 3.81 -35.20 -70.77
C CYS A 613 3.44 -34.33 -72.00
N ASP A 614 3.43 -33.01 -71.83
CA ASP A 614 3.00 -31.99 -72.80
C ASP A 614 3.88 -30.72 -72.80
N TYR A 615 4.92 -30.70 -71.97
CA TYR A 615 5.91 -29.63 -71.79
C TYR A 615 5.37 -28.35 -71.12
N VAL A 616 4.33 -28.49 -70.30
CA VAL A 616 3.84 -27.49 -69.35
C VAL A 616 4.07 -28.01 -67.93
N ASP A 617 4.43 -27.11 -67.02
CA ASP A 617 4.43 -27.33 -65.56
C ASP A 617 2.96 -27.37 -65.12
N ASN A 618 2.38 -28.56 -64.91
CA ASN A 618 0.96 -28.70 -64.54
C ASN A 618 0.75 -28.61 -63.03
N ASP A 619 1.68 -29.10 -62.20
CA ASP A 619 1.57 -29.02 -60.74
C ASP A 619 2.26 -27.80 -60.09
N CYS A 620 2.73 -26.86 -60.92
CA CYS A 620 3.31 -25.58 -60.51
C CYS A 620 4.56 -25.71 -59.58
N ASP A 621 5.23 -26.88 -59.53
CA ASP A 621 6.41 -27.09 -58.69
C ASP A 621 7.71 -26.51 -59.30
N SER A 622 7.64 -25.97 -60.52
CA SER A 622 8.74 -25.46 -61.36
C SER A 622 9.65 -26.51 -62.03
N ALA A 623 9.31 -27.80 -61.95
CA ALA A 623 9.71 -28.81 -62.91
C ALA A 623 8.75 -28.82 -64.11
N ILE A 624 8.99 -29.75 -65.05
CA ILE A 624 8.18 -29.93 -66.28
C ILE A 624 8.29 -31.40 -66.66
N ASP A 625 7.16 -32.09 -66.77
CA ASP A 625 7.00 -33.51 -67.15
C ASP A 625 7.79 -34.50 -66.25
N GLU A 626 8.12 -34.17 -64.99
CA GLU A 626 8.98 -35.02 -64.17
C GLU A 626 8.29 -36.33 -63.75
N GLY A 627 9.09 -37.39 -63.59
CA GLY A 627 8.56 -38.75 -63.40
C GLY A 627 7.84 -39.37 -64.62
N LEU A 628 7.55 -38.60 -65.68
CA LEU A 628 6.90 -39.08 -66.91
C LEU A 628 7.85 -39.30 -68.09
N LEU A 629 9.03 -38.69 -68.08
CA LEU A 629 10.05 -38.91 -69.11
C LEU A 629 10.55 -40.35 -69.10
N THR A 630 10.65 -40.95 -70.28
CA THR A 630 11.23 -42.29 -70.46
C THR A 630 12.66 -42.17 -70.96
N THR A 631 13.60 -42.91 -70.36
CA THR A 631 14.97 -43.02 -70.86
C THR A 631 15.01 -43.91 -72.11
N TYR A 632 15.56 -43.40 -73.21
CA TYR A 632 15.78 -44.12 -74.45
C TYR A 632 17.29 -44.15 -74.80
N TYR A 633 17.75 -45.23 -75.43
CA TYR A 633 19.15 -45.57 -75.74
C TYR A 633 19.39 -45.59 -77.25
N TRP A 634 20.53 -45.09 -77.73
CA TRP A 634 20.85 -45.05 -79.17
C TRP A 634 21.03 -46.46 -79.74
N ASP A 635 20.47 -46.71 -80.92
CA ASP A 635 20.49 -47.98 -81.67
C ASP A 635 21.11 -47.69 -83.07
N ASP A 636 22.41 -47.95 -83.24
CA ASP A 636 23.15 -47.61 -84.48
C ASP A 636 22.96 -48.66 -85.59
N ASP A 637 22.72 -49.93 -85.22
CA ASP A 637 22.65 -51.05 -86.17
C ASP A 637 21.25 -51.60 -86.48
N LEU A 638 20.24 -51.18 -85.70
CA LEU A 638 18.80 -51.34 -85.88
C LEU A 638 18.26 -52.75 -85.56
N ASP A 639 18.73 -53.33 -84.46
CA ASP A 639 18.25 -54.63 -83.96
C ASP A 639 17.13 -54.56 -82.91
N GLY A 640 17.02 -53.44 -82.19
CA GLY A 640 16.00 -53.19 -81.15
C GLY A 640 16.54 -53.10 -79.72
N TYR A 641 17.84 -53.32 -79.51
CA TYR A 641 18.60 -52.97 -78.32
C TYR A 641 19.46 -51.73 -78.62
N GLY A 642 19.98 -51.05 -77.60
CA GLY A 642 20.80 -49.85 -77.80
C GLY A 642 21.86 -49.66 -76.72
N ASP A 643 22.82 -48.77 -76.97
CA ASP A 643 23.96 -48.51 -76.09
C ASP A 643 23.54 -47.84 -74.77
N ALA A 644 23.62 -48.58 -73.66
CA ALA A 644 23.44 -48.09 -72.29
C ALA A 644 24.26 -46.83 -71.95
N SER A 645 25.39 -46.57 -72.64
CA SER A 645 26.24 -45.40 -72.43
C SER A 645 25.83 -44.16 -73.24
N THR A 646 24.85 -44.28 -74.14
CA THR A 646 24.35 -43.20 -75.01
C THR A 646 22.82 -43.09 -74.92
N SER A 647 22.32 -42.42 -73.88
CA SER A 647 20.87 -42.25 -73.64
C SER A 647 20.37 -40.80 -73.66
N THR A 648 19.05 -40.64 -73.72
CA THR A 648 18.31 -39.37 -73.60
C THR A 648 16.95 -39.63 -72.93
N GLU A 649 16.37 -38.62 -72.28
CA GLU A 649 15.03 -38.67 -71.70
C GLU A 649 14.05 -37.84 -72.55
N ASP A 650 12.87 -38.38 -72.85
CA ASP A 650 11.81 -37.73 -73.64
C ASP A 650 10.44 -38.41 -73.37
N CYS A 651 9.34 -37.77 -73.76
CA CYS A 651 7.99 -38.34 -73.69
C CYS A 651 7.79 -39.51 -74.69
N THR A 652 8.55 -39.55 -75.79
CA THR A 652 8.44 -40.60 -76.84
C THR A 652 9.78 -40.88 -77.49
N ALA A 653 10.03 -42.14 -77.86
CA ALA A 653 11.28 -42.61 -78.45
C ALA A 653 11.81 -41.69 -79.59
N PRO A 654 12.93 -40.97 -79.38
CA PRO A 654 13.54 -40.16 -80.42
C PRO A 654 14.02 -41.04 -81.59
N SER A 655 14.10 -40.46 -82.79
CA SER A 655 14.47 -41.22 -84.00
C SER A 655 15.91 -41.76 -83.91
N GLY A 656 16.04 -43.09 -83.85
CA GLY A 656 17.33 -43.78 -83.67
C GLY A 656 17.61 -44.17 -82.22
N TYR A 657 16.61 -44.07 -81.34
CA TYR A 657 16.68 -44.55 -79.97
C TYR A 657 15.57 -45.58 -79.68
N VAL A 658 15.84 -46.51 -78.76
CA VAL A 658 14.95 -47.60 -78.28
C VAL A 658 14.83 -47.57 -76.75
N ASP A 659 13.83 -48.25 -76.18
CA ASP A 659 13.56 -48.28 -74.73
C ASP A 659 14.33 -49.38 -73.97
N ASN A 660 15.23 -50.10 -74.66
CA ASN A 660 16.06 -51.15 -74.08
C ASN A 660 17.56 -50.85 -74.29
N GLY A 661 18.32 -50.76 -73.20
CA GLY A 661 19.74 -50.42 -73.21
C GLY A 661 20.71 -51.61 -73.12
N ASP A 662 20.22 -52.85 -73.25
CA ASP A 662 21.00 -54.05 -72.94
C ASP A 662 21.93 -54.53 -74.10
N ASP A 663 22.30 -53.66 -75.05
CA ASP A 663 23.27 -54.00 -76.12
C ASP A 663 24.72 -53.99 -75.60
N CYS A 664 25.51 -55.01 -75.98
CA CYS A 664 26.93 -55.11 -75.62
C CYS A 664 27.93 -54.87 -76.77
N ASP A 665 27.48 -54.74 -78.04
CA ASP A 665 28.26 -54.29 -79.21
C ASP A 665 27.31 -53.67 -80.27
N ASP A 666 26.77 -52.45 -79.99
CA ASP A 666 25.85 -51.56 -80.79
C ASP A 666 26.39 -51.15 -82.20
N LEU A 667 27.15 -52.05 -82.84
CA LEU A 667 27.70 -51.98 -84.18
C LEU A 667 27.64 -53.36 -84.90
N ASP A 668 27.16 -54.41 -84.22
CA ASP A 668 27.06 -55.80 -84.68
C ASP A 668 25.75 -56.47 -84.23
N ILE A 669 24.68 -56.26 -85.03
CA ILE A 669 23.29 -56.80 -85.09
C ILE A 669 23.07 -58.30 -84.77
N THR A 670 24.11 -59.00 -84.35
CA THR A 670 24.15 -60.40 -83.92
C THR A 670 24.69 -60.61 -82.49
N VAL A 671 24.97 -59.52 -81.76
CA VAL A 671 25.56 -59.49 -80.41
C VAL A 671 24.67 -58.67 -79.48
N ASN A 672 23.59 -59.28 -79.01
CA ASN A 672 22.55 -58.67 -78.18
C ASN A 672 21.90 -59.77 -77.30
N PRO A 673 21.06 -59.44 -76.30
CA PRO A 673 20.43 -60.43 -75.40
C PRO A 673 19.56 -61.52 -76.05
N ASP A 674 19.14 -61.36 -77.32
CA ASP A 674 18.43 -62.38 -78.11
C ASP A 674 19.38 -63.16 -79.07
N GLY A 675 20.68 -62.92 -78.97
CA GLY A 675 21.73 -63.66 -79.67
C GLY A 675 21.73 -65.16 -79.37
N VAL A 676 22.31 -65.96 -80.26
CA VAL A 676 22.20 -67.43 -80.20
C VAL A 676 23.55 -68.13 -80.27
N GLU A 677 23.97 -68.68 -79.13
CA GLU A 677 25.04 -69.68 -79.05
C GLU A 677 24.45 -71.10 -79.27
N ALA A 678 24.87 -71.81 -80.33
CA ALA A 678 24.29 -73.12 -80.67
C ALA A 678 25.24 -74.06 -81.43
N ALA A 679 25.25 -75.33 -81.00
CA ALA A 679 26.03 -76.41 -81.61
C ALA A 679 25.28 -77.16 -82.74
N PHE A 680 26.04 -77.67 -83.73
CA PHE A 680 25.53 -78.26 -84.98
C PHE A 680 24.80 -79.63 -84.83
N ASP A 681 23.50 -79.69 -85.16
CA ASP A 681 22.75 -80.95 -85.37
C ASP A 681 23.00 -81.51 -86.80
N PRO A 682 23.64 -82.68 -86.96
CA PRO A 682 23.89 -83.29 -88.28
C PRO A 682 22.65 -83.85 -89.00
N LEU A 683 21.43 -83.73 -88.44
CA LEU A 683 20.17 -84.07 -89.10
C LEU A 683 19.35 -82.87 -89.59
N ASP A 684 19.65 -81.64 -89.17
CA ASP A 684 19.05 -80.44 -89.75
C ASP A 684 19.90 -79.92 -90.92
N THR A 685 19.23 -79.56 -92.01
CA THR A 685 19.86 -78.99 -93.23
C THR A 685 19.18 -77.69 -93.66
N SER A 686 18.48 -77.02 -92.73
CA SER A 686 17.69 -75.82 -93.00
C SER A 686 18.25 -74.52 -92.39
N ILE A 687 19.32 -74.58 -91.58
CA ILE A 687 19.99 -73.40 -91.00
C ILE A 687 21.32 -73.13 -91.72
N TYR A 688 21.48 -71.88 -92.19
CA TYR A 688 22.68 -71.31 -92.79
C TYR A 688 23.17 -70.14 -91.91
N SER A 689 23.44 -70.43 -90.63
CA SER A 689 24.22 -69.60 -89.71
C SER A 689 25.27 -70.48 -89.03
N VAL A 690 26.30 -69.85 -88.46
CA VAL A 690 27.62 -70.48 -88.29
C VAL A 690 27.76 -71.15 -86.92
N ASP A 691 28.38 -72.33 -86.94
CA ASP A 691 28.89 -73.07 -85.78
C ASP A 691 29.92 -72.21 -85.03
N ASN A 692 29.51 -71.61 -83.91
CA ASN A 692 30.24 -70.51 -83.27
C ASN A 692 30.70 -70.77 -81.83
N CYS A 693 30.41 -71.95 -81.23
CA CYS A 693 31.06 -72.41 -79.99
C CYS A 693 32.58 -72.60 -80.23
N GLY A 694 33.35 -71.51 -80.24
CA GLY A 694 34.78 -71.45 -80.51
C GLY A 694 35.34 -70.16 -81.14
N ASP A 695 34.60 -69.05 -81.21
CA ASP A 695 35.08 -67.75 -81.72
C ASP A 695 35.50 -66.73 -80.64
N SER A 696 35.14 -67.00 -79.37
CA SER A 696 35.46 -66.26 -78.15
C SER A 696 34.83 -64.86 -78.03
N LYS A 697 33.68 -64.64 -78.67
CA LYS A 697 32.73 -63.59 -78.28
C LYS A 697 31.76 -64.08 -77.18
N ASP A 698 30.99 -63.15 -76.64
CA ASP A 698 29.82 -63.31 -75.77
C ASP A 698 28.66 -62.78 -76.62
N ASN A 699 27.91 -63.67 -77.28
CA ASN A 699 26.99 -63.26 -78.35
C ASN A 699 25.56 -63.01 -77.86
N ASP A 700 25.19 -63.50 -76.68
CA ASP A 700 23.91 -63.25 -76.02
C ASP A 700 24.02 -62.27 -74.83
N CYS A 701 25.14 -61.55 -74.75
CA CYS A 701 25.47 -60.54 -73.73
C CYS A 701 25.31 -61.04 -72.27
N ASN A 702 25.45 -62.34 -72.03
CA ASN A 702 25.17 -62.95 -70.73
C ASN A 702 26.37 -62.91 -69.75
N GLY A 703 27.56 -62.55 -70.24
CA GLY A 703 28.79 -62.38 -69.48
C GLY A 703 29.74 -63.59 -69.48
N ASP A 704 29.34 -64.72 -70.07
CA ASP A 704 30.19 -65.90 -70.33
C ASP A 704 30.64 -65.94 -71.80
N THR A 705 31.61 -66.79 -72.12
CA THR A 705 32.12 -66.99 -73.50
C THR A 705 32.32 -68.48 -73.76
N ASP A 706 31.83 -69.01 -74.89
CA ASP A 706 32.11 -70.33 -75.52
C ASP A 706 32.32 -71.56 -74.60
N ALA A 707 33.43 -71.56 -73.87
CA ALA A 707 33.96 -72.66 -73.07
C ALA A 707 33.50 -72.60 -71.60
N LEU A 708 32.81 -71.52 -71.22
CA LEU A 708 32.16 -71.35 -69.92
C LEU A 708 30.63 -71.36 -70.03
N ASP A 709 30.07 -71.00 -71.19
CA ASP A 709 28.63 -71.09 -71.39
C ASP A 709 28.14 -72.56 -71.39
N TRP A 710 27.00 -72.74 -70.73
CA TRP A 710 26.34 -74.01 -70.52
C TRP A 710 25.54 -74.46 -71.75
N SER A 711 25.19 -73.56 -72.69
CA SER A 711 24.49 -73.94 -73.93
C SER A 711 25.35 -74.79 -74.88
N CYS A 712 26.68 -74.59 -74.85
CA CYS A 712 27.65 -75.35 -75.62
C CYS A 712 28.06 -76.71 -74.99
N MET A 713 27.42 -77.17 -73.89
CA MET A 713 27.76 -78.43 -73.18
C MET A 713 26.63 -79.46 -73.15
N ASP A 714 26.98 -80.76 -73.09
CA ASP A 714 26.03 -81.87 -72.95
C ASP A 714 25.83 -82.31 -71.48
N ALA A 715 24.69 -82.95 -71.19
CA ALA A 715 24.16 -83.13 -69.84
C ALA A 715 24.92 -84.13 -68.93
N ASP A 716 25.96 -84.83 -69.40
CA ASP A 716 26.88 -85.58 -68.53
C ASP A 716 28.27 -84.91 -68.33
N GLY A 717 28.50 -83.77 -68.99
CA GLY A 717 29.69 -82.93 -68.82
C GLY A 717 30.90 -83.37 -69.65
N ASP A 718 30.69 -84.16 -70.71
CA ASP A 718 31.70 -84.49 -71.72
C ASP A 718 31.34 -83.92 -73.12
N THR A 719 32.25 -84.05 -74.08
CA THR A 719 32.14 -83.43 -75.42
C THR A 719 31.74 -84.44 -76.53
N VAL A 720 31.07 -85.54 -76.18
CA VAL A 720 30.84 -86.70 -77.05
C VAL A 720 29.39 -87.23 -76.97
N ILE A 721 28.51 -86.57 -77.73
CA ILE A 721 27.06 -86.78 -77.82
C ILE A 721 26.62 -88.27 -77.95
N ASN A 722 25.87 -88.77 -76.96
CA ASN A 722 25.19 -90.08 -76.96
C ASN A 722 23.70 -89.97 -76.53
N ALA A 723 22.84 -90.91 -76.95
CA ALA A 723 21.38 -90.78 -76.75
C ALA A 723 20.81 -91.54 -75.52
N MET A 724 20.45 -90.78 -74.48
CA MET A 724 19.42 -90.99 -73.42
C MET A 724 19.27 -92.35 -72.69
N ASP A 725 19.37 -92.30 -71.35
CA ASP A 725 18.88 -93.34 -70.41
C ASP A 725 17.51 -92.97 -69.80
N MET A 726 16.67 -93.98 -69.50
CA MET A 726 15.32 -93.81 -68.89
C MET A 726 15.21 -94.37 -67.47
N ILE A 727 14.51 -93.66 -66.58
CA ILE A 727 14.15 -94.12 -65.23
C ILE A 727 12.84 -94.95 -65.27
N TYR A 728 12.75 -96.01 -64.47
CA TYR A 728 11.54 -96.85 -64.33
C TYR A 728 11.28 -97.22 -62.86
N VAL A 729 10.01 -97.14 -62.42
CA VAL A 729 9.58 -97.51 -61.06
C VAL A 729 8.88 -98.88 -61.09
N CYS A 730 9.19 -99.77 -60.14
CA CYS A 730 8.66 -101.15 -60.12
C CYS A 730 8.14 -101.58 -58.73
N ASP A 731 6.83 -101.51 -58.52
CA ASP A 731 6.14 -102.28 -57.46
C ASP A 731 6.09 -103.77 -57.85
N THR A 732 6.54 -104.66 -56.96
CA THR A 732 6.58 -106.11 -57.25
C THR A 732 6.15 -107.08 -56.13
N THR A 733 5.67 -106.62 -54.96
CA THR A 733 4.99 -107.52 -54.00
C THR A 733 3.96 -106.80 -53.13
N ALA A 734 2.75 -107.36 -53.07
CA ALA A 734 1.61 -106.80 -52.37
C ALA A 734 1.73 -106.78 -50.82
N ASP A 735 2.43 -105.78 -50.31
CA ASP A 735 2.28 -105.28 -48.94
C ASP A 735 2.21 -103.75 -49.00
N LEU A 736 1.07 -103.18 -48.61
CA LEU A 736 0.83 -101.74 -48.68
C LEU A 736 1.65 -101.02 -47.60
N LEU A 737 2.84 -100.49 -47.94
CA LEU A 737 3.43 -99.28 -47.31
C LEU A 737 4.79 -98.78 -47.87
N ASN A 738 5.56 -99.55 -48.66
CA ASN A 738 6.93 -99.16 -49.05
C ASN A 738 7.20 -99.20 -50.57
N ASP A 739 7.19 -98.04 -51.24
CA ASP A 739 7.75 -97.87 -52.60
C ASP A 739 9.25 -97.49 -52.52
N ALA A 740 10.05 -97.96 -53.49
CA ALA A 740 11.49 -97.70 -53.57
C ALA A 740 11.93 -97.34 -55.00
N LEU A 741 12.82 -96.35 -55.12
CA LEU A 741 13.38 -95.90 -56.41
C LEU A 741 14.72 -96.60 -56.67
N CYS A 742 14.87 -97.19 -57.86
CA CYS A 742 16.09 -97.88 -58.30
C CYS A 742 16.51 -97.32 -59.68
N ILE A 743 17.76 -96.92 -59.84
CA ILE A 743 18.31 -96.39 -61.10
C ILE A 743 19.54 -97.21 -61.48
N ARG A 744 19.65 -97.64 -62.75
CA ARG A 744 20.84 -98.34 -63.24
C ARG A 744 21.01 -98.29 -64.77
N ASP A 745 22.23 -97.99 -65.18
CA ASP A 745 22.80 -98.13 -66.54
C ASP A 745 22.53 -99.53 -67.14
N SER A 746 21.99 -99.54 -68.35
CA SER A 746 21.54 -100.73 -69.06
C SER A 746 22.65 -101.63 -69.63
N THR A 747 23.92 -101.20 -69.59
CA THR A 747 25.05 -101.90 -70.23
C THR A 747 25.72 -102.98 -69.36
N VAL A 748 25.43 -103.04 -68.05
CA VAL A 748 25.98 -104.07 -67.15
C VAL A 748 25.12 -105.33 -67.13
N GLY A 749 25.62 -106.45 -67.66
CA GLY A 749 24.87 -107.70 -67.87
C GLY A 749 24.68 -108.65 -66.66
N ALA A 750 24.27 -108.15 -65.49
CA ALA A 750 24.05 -108.97 -64.28
C ALA A 750 22.65 -108.78 -63.66
N ALA A 751 22.07 -109.84 -63.09
CA ALA A 751 20.72 -109.80 -62.50
C ALA A 751 20.64 -108.93 -61.23
N TRP A 752 19.51 -108.25 -61.05
CA TRP A 752 19.20 -107.37 -59.93
C TRP A 752 19.47 -108.00 -58.56
N GLN A 753 20.14 -107.24 -57.68
CA GLN A 753 20.27 -107.54 -56.25
C GLN A 753 19.64 -106.38 -55.46
N THR A 754 19.19 -106.65 -54.24
CA THR A 754 18.46 -105.69 -53.37
C THR A 754 19.34 -104.56 -52.79
N ALA A 755 20.44 -104.20 -53.47
CA ALA A 755 21.36 -103.13 -53.09
C ALA A 755 21.32 -101.92 -54.04
N ASP A 756 20.68 -102.05 -55.21
CA ASP A 756 20.63 -101.02 -56.25
C ASP A 756 19.38 -100.08 -56.12
N CYS A 757 18.82 -99.94 -54.90
CA CYS A 757 17.55 -99.24 -54.65
C CYS A 757 17.58 -98.41 -53.35
N ILE A 758 17.07 -97.18 -53.41
CA ILE A 758 16.95 -96.27 -52.25
C ILE A 758 15.80 -96.73 -51.35
N GLN A 759 16.02 -96.79 -50.03
CA GLN A 759 15.02 -97.25 -49.05
C GLN A 759 14.58 -96.09 -48.14
N GLN A 760 13.35 -96.15 -47.63
CA GLN A 760 12.68 -95.06 -46.90
C GLN A 760 13.26 -94.73 -45.49
N THR A 761 14.47 -95.20 -45.17
CA THR A 761 15.14 -94.98 -43.86
C THR A 761 16.49 -94.26 -43.97
N ASP A 762 16.89 -93.81 -45.16
CA ASP A 762 18.15 -93.09 -45.36
C ASP A 762 18.00 -91.61 -44.97
N VAL A 763 18.74 -91.19 -43.94
CA VAL A 763 18.72 -89.80 -43.42
C VAL A 763 19.80 -88.97 -44.11
N PHE A 764 19.38 -88.00 -44.92
CA PHE A 764 20.28 -87.04 -45.58
C PHE A 764 20.38 -85.74 -44.78
N THR A 765 21.60 -85.39 -44.37
CA THR A 765 21.93 -84.05 -43.87
C THR A 765 22.27 -83.15 -45.06
N SER A 766 21.48 -82.09 -45.24
CA SER A 766 21.51 -81.07 -46.32
C SER A 766 21.36 -81.59 -47.76
N LEU A 767 20.18 -81.35 -48.33
CA LEU A 767 19.97 -81.23 -49.78
C LEU A 767 19.60 -79.78 -50.07
N THR A 768 20.54 -79.01 -50.63
CA THR A 768 20.35 -77.57 -50.88
C THR A 768 19.77 -77.35 -52.28
N LEU A 769 18.44 -77.19 -52.37
CA LEU A 769 17.79 -76.73 -53.59
C LEU A 769 17.94 -75.21 -53.70
N SER A 770 18.93 -74.75 -54.45
CA SER A 770 19.11 -73.34 -54.80
C SER A 770 18.20 -72.97 -55.96
N ALA A 771 16.99 -72.50 -55.64
CA ALA A 771 16.10 -71.86 -56.60
C ALA A 771 15.66 -70.49 -56.03
N LYS A 772 16.20 -69.41 -56.60
CA LYS A 772 15.66 -68.06 -56.37
C LYS A 772 14.26 -68.00 -57.01
N VAL A 773 13.26 -67.60 -56.25
CA VAL A 773 11.91 -67.30 -56.77
C VAL A 773 11.73 -65.78 -56.69
N PRO A 774 11.36 -65.09 -57.79
CA PRO A 774 11.13 -63.65 -57.75
C PRO A 774 9.89 -63.32 -56.92
N LEU A 775 9.97 -62.22 -56.16
CA LEU A 775 8.83 -61.59 -55.50
C LEU A 775 8.08 -60.73 -56.52
N VAL A 776 6.78 -60.52 -56.30
CA VAL A 776 5.99 -59.57 -57.09
C VAL A 776 5.50 -58.46 -56.15
N ASP A 777 5.52 -57.24 -56.67
CA ASP A 777 5.08 -56.04 -55.97
C ASP A 777 3.55 -55.92 -56.07
N VAL A 778 2.90 -55.56 -54.96
CA VAL A 778 1.46 -55.30 -54.89
C VAL A 778 1.25 -54.03 -54.05
N ASP A 779 0.50 -53.09 -54.63
CA ASP A 779 0.04 -51.86 -53.98
C ASP A 779 -1.27 -52.12 -53.22
N VAL A 780 -1.34 -51.61 -51.98
CA VAL A 780 -2.55 -51.52 -51.17
C VAL A 780 -2.51 -50.19 -50.43
N ASP A 781 -3.42 -49.27 -50.81
CA ASP A 781 -3.57 -47.95 -50.22
C ASP A 781 -2.27 -47.10 -50.18
N GLY A 782 -1.42 -47.20 -51.21
CA GLY A 782 -0.32 -46.26 -51.48
C GLY A 782 1.07 -46.70 -51.01
N GLU A 783 1.24 -47.93 -50.51
CA GLU A 783 2.54 -48.47 -50.09
C GLU A 783 2.82 -49.85 -50.73
N THR A 784 3.96 -49.97 -51.43
CA THR A 784 4.31 -51.19 -52.19
C THR A 784 4.94 -52.26 -51.29
N ILE A 785 4.28 -53.42 -51.14
CA ILE A 785 4.79 -54.52 -50.31
C ILE A 785 5.15 -55.75 -51.17
N LYS A 786 6.36 -56.29 -51.00
CA LYS A 786 6.84 -57.46 -51.76
C LYS A 786 6.28 -58.78 -51.21
N MET A 787 5.60 -59.57 -52.03
CA MET A 787 5.00 -60.85 -51.61
C MET A 787 5.39 -62.05 -52.50
N CYS A 788 5.44 -63.25 -51.91
CA CYS A 788 5.56 -64.50 -52.66
C CYS A 788 4.20 -64.92 -53.24
N PRO A 789 4.10 -65.25 -54.55
CA PRO A 789 2.84 -65.68 -55.14
C PRO A 789 2.47 -67.12 -54.74
N LEU A 790 1.33 -67.29 -54.08
CA LEU A 790 0.68 -68.61 -53.92
C LEU A 790 -0.48 -68.76 -54.91
N TYR A 791 -0.24 -69.52 -55.98
CA TYR A 791 -1.29 -69.94 -56.91
C TYR A 791 -2.25 -70.95 -56.26
N GLY A 792 -3.53 -70.60 -56.10
CA GLY A 792 -4.54 -71.51 -55.55
C GLY A 792 -5.97 -70.96 -55.54
N SER A 793 -6.69 -71.12 -56.66
CA SER A 793 -8.01 -70.51 -56.88
C SER A 793 -9.20 -71.34 -56.34
N ILE A 794 -10.39 -70.70 -56.34
CA ILE A 794 -11.76 -71.26 -56.35
C ILE A 794 -12.51 -71.40 -55.00
N VAL A 795 -13.31 -70.36 -54.70
CA VAL A 795 -14.68 -70.35 -54.13
C VAL A 795 -14.95 -70.98 -52.74
N GLY A 796 -15.33 -70.12 -51.78
CA GLY A 796 -16.13 -70.49 -50.61
C GLY A 796 -15.91 -69.57 -49.40
N GLN A 797 -16.96 -68.92 -48.89
CA GLN A 797 -16.87 -68.12 -47.65
C GLN A 797 -16.52 -69.01 -46.44
N THR A 798 -15.67 -68.55 -45.51
CA THR A 798 -16.05 -68.10 -44.14
C THR A 798 -14.88 -67.99 -43.13
N TYR A 799 -14.75 -66.79 -42.52
CA TYR A 799 -14.40 -66.42 -41.14
C TYR A 799 -13.15 -66.93 -40.34
N GLU A 800 -12.46 -65.92 -39.77
CA GLU A 800 -12.00 -65.73 -38.37
C GLU A 800 -10.62 -66.18 -37.80
N ARG A 801 -9.77 -65.13 -37.60
CA ARG A 801 -9.05 -64.69 -36.37
C ARG A 801 -8.05 -65.59 -35.62
N GLY A 802 -6.81 -65.06 -35.51
CA GLY A 802 -5.92 -65.10 -34.32
C GLY A 802 -4.69 -66.02 -34.41
N ILE A 803 -3.56 -65.80 -33.71
CA ILE A 803 -3.13 -64.75 -32.74
C ILE A 803 -1.57 -64.78 -32.58
N SER A 804 -0.95 -63.64 -32.21
CA SER A 804 0.36 -63.45 -31.54
C SER A 804 1.71 -63.78 -32.23
N SER A 805 2.70 -62.96 -31.87
CA SER A 805 4.07 -63.41 -31.57
C SER A 805 4.61 -62.73 -30.29
N ILE A 806 5.14 -63.53 -29.37
CA ILE A 806 6.05 -63.11 -28.29
C ILE A 806 7.48 -63.36 -28.78
N GLY A 807 8.46 -62.53 -28.40
CA GLY A 807 9.86 -62.68 -28.80
C GLY A 807 10.69 -63.62 -27.91
N LEU A 808 12.02 -63.44 -27.98
CA LEU A 808 13.12 -63.93 -27.10
C LEU A 808 14.01 -65.08 -27.61
N ASP A 809 15.01 -64.73 -28.44
CA ASP A 809 16.42 -65.11 -28.27
C ASP A 809 17.35 -64.05 -28.92
N GLY A 810 18.30 -63.40 -28.27
CA GLY A 810 18.79 -63.54 -26.90
C GLY A 810 20.18 -62.90 -26.69
N THR A 811 20.46 -61.79 -27.37
CA THR A 811 21.70 -60.95 -27.33
C THR A 811 21.37 -59.59 -27.99
N SER A 812 21.89 -58.41 -27.61
CA SER A 812 22.94 -58.05 -26.63
C SER A 812 22.45 -56.91 -25.70
N ALA A 813 23.27 -55.86 -25.45
CA ALA A 813 22.93 -54.65 -24.69
C ALA A 813 23.84 -53.46 -25.11
N VAL A 814 23.43 -52.23 -24.78
CA VAL A 814 24.18 -50.96 -24.43
C VAL A 814 23.14 -49.83 -24.45
N ASP A 815 22.73 -49.21 -23.32
CA ASP A 815 23.35 -48.07 -22.57
C ASP A 815 23.18 -46.71 -23.31
N THR A 816 22.77 -45.56 -22.73
CA THR A 816 22.06 -45.16 -21.48
C THR A 816 21.74 -43.65 -21.58
N THR A 817 20.66 -43.21 -20.92
CA THR A 817 20.42 -41.85 -20.35
C THR A 817 21.16 -40.62 -20.93
N ASP A 818 20.42 -39.70 -21.56
CA ASP A 818 20.46 -38.29 -21.16
C ASP A 818 19.05 -37.68 -21.30
N ASP A 819 18.75 -36.64 -20.52
CA ASP A 819 17.40 -36.09 -20.32
C ASP A 819 17.47 -34.56 -20.19
N SER A 820 17.79 -33.91 -21.32
CA SER A 820 17.80 -32.47 -21.49
C SER A 820 17.73 -32.10 -22.98
N ASP A 821 16.60 -31.55 -23.41
CA ASP A 821 16.55 -30.23 -24.06
C ASP A 821 15.08 -29.88 -24.36
N TRP A 822 14.60 -28.84 -23.69
CA TRP A 822 13.29 -28.24 -23.98
C TRP A 822 13.48 -27.12 -24.99
N VAL A 823 12.75 -27.18 -26.10
CA VAL A 823 12.27 -25.96 -26.78
C VAL A 823 10.80 -26.18 -27.11
N SER A 824 9.94 -25.36 -26.53
CA SER A 824 8.50 -25.33 -26.78
C SER A 824 8.21 -24.64 -28.11
N PHE A 825 7.28 -25.20 -28.88
CA PHE A 825 6.39 -24.40 -29.71
C PHE A 825 4.96 -24.94 -29.56
N ASP A 826 4.06 -24.03 -29.22
CA ASP A 826 2.63 -24.12 -29.48
C ASP A 826 2.40 -24.27 -31.01
N LEU A 827 1.32 -24.84 -31.54
CA LEU A 827 -0.04 -24.99 -31.02
C LEU A 827 -0.73 -26.26 -31.58
N ASP A 828 -1.98 -26.47 -31.14
CA ASP A 828 -3.06 -27.25 -31.75
C ASP A 828 -3.07 -28.80 -31.75
N ILE A 829 -3.82 -29.26 -30.74
CA ILE A 829 -4.33 -30.60 -30.50
C ILE A 829 -5.28 -31.04 -31.63
N TYR A 830 -4.85 -31.99 -32.45
CA TYR A 830 -5.78 -32.79 -33.26
C TYR A 830 -6.46 -33.90 -32.43
N CYS A 831 -7.71 -33.69 -32.04
CA CYS A 831 -8.55 -34.74 -31.46
C CYS A 831 -9.25 -35.57 -32.55
N MET A 832 -8.74 -36.77 -32.84
CA MET A 832 -9.42 -37.74 -33.70
C MET A 832 -10.71 -38.26 -33.06
N LEU A 833 -11.86 -37.90 -33.62
CA LEU A 833 -13.18 -38.36 -33.17
C LEU A 833 -13.67 -39.58 -33.96
N PHE A 834 -13.65 -40.76 -33.33
CA PHE A 834 -14.19 -42.00 -33.91
C PHE A 834 -15.71 -41.93 -34.07
N LYS A 835 -16.18 -41.92 -35.32
CA LYS A 835 -17.62 -41.91 -35.65
C LYS A 835 -18.24 -43.31 -35.54
N ALA A 836 -18.55 -43.75 -34.32
CA ALA A 836 -19.45 -44.89 -34.10
C ALA A 836 -20.92 -44.49 -34.29
N SER A 837 -21.71 -45.33 -34.94
CA SER A 837 -23.06 -44.98 -35.38
C SER A 837 -24.09 -44.89 -34.24
N GLY A 838 -24.38 -43.66 -33.79
CA GLY A 838 -25.69 -43.26 -33.27
C GLY A 838 -25.84 -43.14 -31.75
N GLY A 839 -25.87 -41.89 -31.27
CA GLY A 839 -26.66 -41.50 -30.09
C GLY A 839 -25.87 -41.05 -28.86
N ILE A 840 -25.71 -39.72 -28.73
CA ILE A 840 -25.44 -38.89 -27.54
C ILE A 840 -24.23 -39.24 -26.64
N GLY A 841 -23.30 -38.29 -26.57
CA GLY A 841 -22.25 -38.19 -25.56
C GLY A 841 -21.57 -36.82 -25.66
N GLU A 842 -21.69 -36.00 -24.61
CA GLU A 842 -20.90 -34.78 -24.40
C GLU A 842 -19.62 -35.11 -23.60
N GLN A 843 -18.69 -34.16 -23.48
CA GLN A 843 -17.26 -34.47 -23.40
C GLN A 843 -16.50 -33.67 -22.31
N TYR A 844 -15.40 -34.27 -21.80
CA TYR A 844 -14.28 -33.62 -21.07
C TYR A 844 -14.54 -33.06 -19.65
N CYS A 845 -13.56 -32.83 -18.76
CA CYS A 845 -12.17 -33.32 -18.57
C CYS A 845 -11.73 -33.05 -17.11
N HIS A 846 -10.71 -33.75 -16.56
CA HIS A 846 -9.67 -33.03 -15.78
C HIS A 846 -8.33 -33.77 -15.55
N ASN A 847 -7.34 -32.95 -15.17
CA ASN A 847 -5.89 -33.10 -15.17
C ASN A 847 -5.30 -33.80 -13.91
N SER A 848 -4.00 -34.12 -13.92
CA SER A 848 -3.24 -34.71 -12.81
C SER A 848 -1.86 -34.06 -12.58
N ALA A 849 -1.72 -33.28 -11.50
CA ALA A 849 -0.42 -33.03 -10.82
C ALA A 849 -0.65 -32.59 -9.35
N ALA A 850 0.35 -32.81 -8.49
CA ALA A 850 0.29 -32.60 -7.03
C ALA A 850 0.38 -31.10 -6.63
N THR A 851 -0.09 -30.64 -5.47
CA THR A 851 0.37 -30.96 -4.10
C THR A 851 -0.58 -30.30 -3.04
N GLY A 852 -0.42 -30.60 -1.74
CA GLY A 852 -1.17 -29.94 -0.65
C GLY A 852 -2.18 -30.86 0.06
N SER A 853 -2.53 -30.55 1.32
CA SER A 853 -3.11 -31.53 2.26
C SER A 853 -4.36 -31.06 3.01
N TYR A 854 -5.24 -32.05 3.28
CA TYR A 854 -6.20 -32.19 4.39
C TYR A 854 -7.73 -32.17 4.09
N ILE A 855 -8.31 -33.37 4.25
CA ILE A 855 -9.57 -33.73 4.94
C ILE A 855 -10.87 -33.01 4.53
N ALA A 856 -11.74 -33.77 3.83
CA ALA A 856 -13.17 -33.84 4.13
C ALA A 856 -13.71 -35.27 3.89
N THR A 857 -14.82 -35.63 4.54
CA THR A 857 -15.26 -37.03 4.73
C THR A 857 -16.43 -37.40 3.81
N MET A 858 -16.36 -38.55 3.14
CA MET A 858 -17.52 -39.12 2.45
C MET A 858 -18.59 -39.59 3.45
N TYR A 859 -19.81 -39.07 3.32
CA TYR A 859 -21.01 -39.70 3.88
C TYR A 859 -21.94 -40.15 2.76
N PHE A 860 -22.29 -41.44 2.77
CA PHE A 860 -23.49 -41.96 2.10
C PHE A 860 -24.52 -42.25 3.19
N ASP A 861 -25.72 -41.68 3.09
CA ASP A 861 -26.93 -42.43 2.69
C ASP A 861 -28.17 -41.50 2.52
N GLY A 862 -29.08 -41.85 1.62
CA GLY A 862 -30.51 -41.66 1.89
C GLY A 862 -31.26 -40.34 1.53
N ALA A 863 -31.37 -40.04 0.23
CA ALA A 863 -32.50 -39.34 -0.43
C ALA A 863 -32.78 -37.83 -0.17
N GLU A 864 -32.82 -37.07 -1.28
CA GLU A 864 -33.22 -35.65 -1.46
C GLU A 864 -32.68 -34.60 -0.48
N VAL A 865 -31.54 -34.02 -0.88
CA VAL A 865 -31.22 -32.58 -0.92
C VAL A 865 -31.79 -31.69 0.20
N SER A 866 -31.01 -31.54 1.28
CA SER A 866 -30.59 -30.26 1.91
C SER A 866 -30.22 -30.49 3.39
N PRO A 867 -29.13 -29.88 3.92
CA PRO A 867 -28.10 -29.11 3.24
C PRO A 867 -26.99 -29.99 2.64
#